data_AF-A0A335GAV7-F1
#
_entry.id   AF-A0A335GAV7-F1
#
_cell.length_a   1.000
_cell.length_b   1.000
_cell.length_c   1.000
_cell.angle_alpha   90.00
_cell.angle_beta   90.00
_cell.angle_gamma   90.00
#
_symmetry.space_group_name_H-M   'P 1'
#
loop_
_entity.id
_entity.type
_entity.pdbx_description
1 polymer ?
#
loop_
_entity_poly.entity_id
_entity_poly.type
_entity_poly.pdbx_seq_one_letter_code
_entity_poly.pdbx_strand_id
1 'polypeptide(L)'
;MRSHIQILNTDQINKYNYKFSLSTLESGLKQTWGIGTPSFISHDYHRPYAWCKTLGLWVMPHQAALIGKMLIPNKQEERELVNNLCLDFISRKIQDVLENEKADLLSKINKDFISEDAIVVQRECISILDKNIAKKMFPEIFLGNETDKHSLISLKELNPIAPGVFEHKGVAVFAHRFFRRSLSQFNNLNSPFLEKIQNLISKDELDLKIAIDPHSLGLIESYKSPIELDFWWGPKFNNNLNDIPLGVSLHKSNEKEEFFSGVSRTEFWWHRQDGIQSLECEEVRAKPSYGFSNERSEELYGCRYVHSMINKEGKAYHLDGAVRVYNEEQFINRLDVDITKAGKNTEYYKVWRIDGPIDISLWKSLISDFYKDNHLIGEYFLGEKREIQEIQEIQEIQEIQEENILSYLQQDFTEEDGIQAYLSYHELIEKEVAENEDIFVCPVEFLNYSDGGLRFIDFYALDFLKILRSSTNFKLKLPQDTKYLAFEDYNINLPLVICKNGNHVENASKIFNSVKIFINSLNNIENRIVTLAIGIEYEEVLAKFSLIFKPKSFLQYIQNNEITFPNCFDDIGEWIEEFQNLLSITFKDTKTSFSDSGYLSDIGQFTVNREYLPADMIVLEKEFSLRTHESNVEIINLIQSGKMIAAPVFLIDEVECESCESNYLTCECNLIMTLKKINSYEPVSMFWSRKNTFID
;
A
#
# COMPACT_ATOMS: atom_id res chain seq x y z
N MET A 1 -18.18 5.23 -3.38
CA MET A 1 -16.78 5.46 -2.98
C MET A 1 -15.97 5.69 -4.23
N ARG A 2 -14.94 6.55 -4.19
CA ARG A 2 -13.93 6.60 -5.27
C ARG A 2 -12.97 5.43 -5.07
N SER A 3 -12.55 4.76 -6.14
CA SER A 3 -11.55 3.70 -6.05
C SER A 3 -10.29 4.02 -6.85
N HIS A 4 -9.14 3.68 -6.30
CA HIS A 4 -7.84 3.81 -6.95
C HIS A 4 -7.03 2.53 -6.77
N ILE A 5 -6.40 2.07 -7.86
CA ILE A 5 -5.34 1.06 -7.78
C ILE A 5 -4.08 1.77 -7.26
N GLN A 6 -3.37 1.15 -6.32
CA GLN A 6 -2.15 1.69 -5.72
C GLN A 6 -1.17 0.58 -5.34
N ILE A 7 0.11 0.95 -5.26
CA ILE A 7 1.17 0.13 -4.70
C ILE A 7 1.05 0.17 -3.17
N LEU A 8 0.95 -0.99 -2.53
CA LEU A 8 0.92 -1.11 -1.07
C LEU A 8 2.33 -1.29 -0.49
N ASN A 9 3.16 -2.09 -1.16
CA ASN A 9 4.52 -2.39 -0.78
C ASN A 9 5.28 -2.98 -1.99
N THR A 10 6.61 -3.00 -1.96
CA THR A 10 7.44 -3.60 -3.02
C THR A 10 8.54 -4.48 -2.44
N ASP A 11 9.16 -5.28 -3.30
CA ASP A 11 10.36 -6.07 -2.97
C ASP A 11 11.66 -5.23 -3.07
N GLN A 12 11.56 -3.91 -3.20
CA GLN A 12 12.71 -3.02 -3.35
C GLN A 12 13.24 -2.56 -1.98
N ILE A 13 14.51 -2.17 -1.94
CA ILE A 13 15.14 -1.65 -0.72
C ILE A 13 14.55 -0.28 -0.39
N ASN A 14 13.83 -0.19 0.73
CA ASN A 14 13.23 1.06 1.18
C ASN A 14 14.23 1.96 1.93
N LYS A 15 13.80 3.16 2.35
CA LYS A 15 14.65 4.16 3.03
C LYS A 15 15.18 3.72 4.40
N TYR A 16 14.68 2.61 4.97
CA TYR A 16 15.16 1.99 6.21
C TYR A 16 16.14 0.83 5.94
N ASN A 17 16.50 0.61 4.67
CA ASN A 17 17.27 -0.53 4.18
C ASN A 17 16.59 -1.90 4.41
N TYR A 18 15.27 -1.93 4.63
CA TYR A 18 14.52 -3.18 4.59
C TYR A 18 14.18 -3.55 3.14
N LYS A 19 14.26 -4.85 2.85
CA LYS A 19 13.72 -5.51 1.66
C LYS A 19 12.68 -6.53 2.13
N PHE A 20 11.47 -6.50 1.59
CA PHE A 20 10.50 -7.58 1.77
C PHE A 20 10.76 -8.64 0.70
N SER A 21 10.82 -9.92 1.07
CA SER A 21 10.90 -11.01 0.09
C SER A 21 9.59 -11.13 -0.68
N LEU A 22 9.61 -11.76 -1.86
CA LEU A 22 8.39 -11.92 -2.65
C LEU A 22 7.38 -12.82 -1.94
N SER A 23 7.87 -13.88 -1.30
CA SER A 23 7.13 -14.71 -0.32
C SER A 23 6.50 -13.89 0.82
N THR A 24 7.14 -12.82 1.31
CA THR A 24 6.55 -11.95 2.34
C THR A 24 5.41 -11.08 1.79
N LEU A 25 5.55 -10.57 0.55
CA LEU A 25 4.48 -9.82 -0.11
C LEU A 25 3.27 -10.71 -0.43
N GLU A 26 3.53 -11.94 -0.86
CA GLU A 26 2.51 -12.97 -1.08
C GLU A 26 1.79 -13.37 0.21
N SER A 27 2.51 -13.53 1.32
CA SER A 27 1.89 -13.74 2.64
C SER A 27 0.99 -12.56 3.04
N GLY A 28 1.38 -11.33 2.71
CA GLY A 28 0.55 -10.14 2.84
C GLY A 28 -0.74 -10.23 2.02
N LEU A 29 -0.66 -10.69 0.76
CA LEU A 29 -1.82 -10.94 -0.10
C LEU A 29 -2.75 -12.01 0.51
N LYS A 30 -2.21 -13.17 0.92
CA LYS A 30 -2.95 -14.27 1.56
C LYS A 30 -3.76 -13.80 2.77
N GLN A 31 -3.17 -12.97 3.63
CA GLN A 31 -3.82 -12.47 4.85
C GLN A 31 -4.94 -11.45 4.59
N THR A 32 -4.95 -10.77 3.43
CA THR A 32 -5.73 -9.53 3.26
C THR A 32 -6.67 -9.48 2.06
N TRP A 33 -6.57 -10.40 1.09
CA TRP A 33 -7.39 -10.37 -0.14
C TRP A 33 -8.91 -10.42 0.16
N GLY A 34 -9.35 -11.35 1.01
CA GLY A 34 -10.77 -11.53 1.34
C GLY A 34 -11.34 -10.49 2.32
N ILE A 35 -10.53 -10.05 3.29
CA ILE A 35 -11.00 -9.15 4.36
C ILE A 35 -10.74 -7.67 4.09
N GLY A 36 -9.64 -7.32 3.42
CA GLY A 36 -9.13 -5.94 3.33
C GLY A 36 -8.48 -5.41 4.62
N THR A 37 -7.90 -4.21 4.52
CA THR A 37 -7.19 -3.51 5.59
C THR A 37 -7.57 -2.03 5.65
N PRO A 38 -7.53 -1.40 6.84
CA PRO A 38 -7.77 0.03 6.98
C PRO A 38 -6.57 0.87 6.51
N SER A 39 -6.85 2.02 5.91
CA SER A 39 -5.89 3.10 5.70
C SER A 39 -6.15 4.22 6.70
N PHE A 40 -5.16 4.51 7.53
CA PHE A 40 -5.19 5.56 8.56
C PHE A 40 -4.32 6.76 8.16
N ILE A 41 -4.73 7.96 8.54
CA ILE A 41 -3.89 9.15 8.35
C ILE A 41 -2.71 9.08 9.31
N SER A 42 -1.49 9.04 8.76
CA SER A 42 -0.23 9.01 9.52
C SER A 42 -0.17 7.90 10.58
N HIS A 43 -0.65 6.70 10.22
CA HIS A 43 -0.68 5.51 11.09
C HIS A 43 -1.46 5.68 12.42
N ASP A 44 -2.27 6.72 12.58
CA ASP A 44 -3.08 6.94 13.79
C ASP A 44 -4.43 6.20 13.69
N TYR A 45 -4.63 5.17 14.52
CA TYR A 45 -5.85 4.35 14.52
C TYR A 45 -7.13 5.12 14.90
N HIS A 46 -7.01 6.34 15.46
CA HIS A 46 -8.15 7.24 15.67
C HIS A 46 -8.54 8.05 14.42
N ARG A 47 -7.84 7.85 13.30
CA ARG A 47 -7.95 8.69 12.10
C ARG A 47 -8.15 7.86 10.82
N PRO A 48 -9.25 7.08 10.71
CA PRO A 48 -9.58 6.34 9.50
C PRO A 48 -9.75 7.28 8.29
N TYR A 49 -9.25 6.84 7.13
CA TYR A 49 -9.30 7.58 5.87
C TYR A 49 -9.99 6.80 4.76
N ALA A 50 -9.57 5.56 4.54
CA ALA A 50 -10.04 4.72 3.44
C ALA A 50 -9.99 3.24 3.82
N TRP A 51 -10.67 2.40 3.04
CA TRP A 51 -10.55 0.94 3.13
C TRP A 51 -9.75 0.42 1.95
N CYS A 52 -8.78 -0.47 2.17
CA CYS A 52 -7.98 -1.06 1.10
C CYS A 52 -8.32 -2.54 0.93
N LYS A 53 -8.65 -2.97 -0.29
CA LYS A 53 -8.68 -4.40 -0.63
C LYS A 53 -7.42 -4.73 -1.41
N THR A 54 -6.66 -5.72 -0.96
CA THR A 54 -5.50 -6.18 -1.72
C THR A 54 -5.97 -6.91 -2.98
N LEU A 55 -5.46 -6.51 -4.15
CA LEU A 55 -5.93 -6.97 -5.45
C LEU A 55 -5.07 -8.12 -5.99
N GLY A 56 -3.77 -8.10 -5.69
CA GLY A 56 -2.82 -9.11 -6.17
C GLY A 56 -1.38 -8.63 -6.11
N LEU A 57 -0.48 -9.48 -6.58
CA LEU A 57 0.97 -9.30 -6.57
C LEU A 57 1.46 -9.22 -8.02
N TRP A 58 1.95 -8.04 -8.43
CA TRP A 58 2.54 -7.81 -9.75
C TRP A 58 4.03 -8.14 -9.67
N VAL A 59 4.48 -9.08 -10.50
CA VAL A 59 5.85 -9.59 -10.55
C VAL A 59 6.44 -9.29 -11.93
N MET A 60 7.60 -8.64 -11.92
CA MET A 60 8.43 -8.34 -13.09
C MET A 60 9.84 -8.93 -12.87
N PRO A 61 10.67 -9.05 -13.91
CA PRO A 61 12.12 -9.16 -13.75
C PRO A 61 12.68 -8.15 -12.74
N HIS A 62 13.43 -8.63 -11.75
CA HIS A 62 14.12 -7.88 -10.68
C HIS A 62 13.26 -7.03 -9.71
N GLN A 63 11.95 -6.93 -9.92
CA GLN A 63 11.06 -6.15 -9.05
C GLN A 63 9.63 -6.70 -8.98
N ALA A 64 8.95 -6.44 -7.86
CA ALA A 64 7.57 -6.82 -7.62
C ALA A 64 6.87 -5.84 -6.67
N ALA A 65 5.56 -5.73 -6.83
CA ALA A 65 4.70 -4.85 -6.05
C ALA A 65 3.43 -5.57 -5.59
N LEU A 66 3.14 -5.46 -4.29
CA LEU A 66 1.82 -5.79 -3.76
C LEU A 66 0.86 -4.67 -4.12
N ILE A 67 -0.16 -4.96 -4.91
CA ILE A 67 -1.12 -4.00 -5.44
C ILE A 67 -2.44 -4.10 -4.69
N GLY A 68 -3.05 -2.95 -4.39
CA GLY A 68 -4.35 -2.88 -3.73
C GLY A 68 -5.27 -1.83 -4.33
N LYS A 69 -6.57 -2.01 -4.13
CA LYS A 69 -7.63 -1.09 -4.48
C LYS A 69 -8.05 -0.31 -3.23
N MET A 70 -7.63 0.95 -3.13
CA MET A 70 -8.07 1.87 -2.08
C MET A 70 -9.48 2.38 -2.40
N LEU A 71 -10.37 2.35 -1.41
CA LEU A 71 -11.75 2.82 -1.45
C LEU A 71 -11.89 4.04 -0.54
N ILE A 72 -12.01 5.22 -1.14
CA ILE A 72 -12.11 6.51 -0.46
C ILE A 72 -13.59 6.92 -0.38
N PRO A 73 -14.12 7.24 0.81
CA PRO A 73 -15.52 7.64 0.97
C PRO A 73 -15.74 9.09 0.49
N ASN A 74 -16.72 9.27 -0.39
CA ASN A 74 -17.11 10.58 -0.94
C ASN A 74 -18.38 11.15 -0.29
N LYS A 75 -19.07 10.36 0.54
CA LYS A 75 -20.35 10.70 1.19
C LYS A 75 -20.33 10.24 2.65
N GLN A 76 -21.23 10.79 3.47
CA GLN A 76 -21.31 10.49 4.90
C GLN A 76 -21.59 9.01 5.19
N GLU A 77 -22.56 8.40 4.50
CA GLU A 77 -22.89 6.96 4.60
C GLU A 77 -21.68 6.06 4.30
N GLU A 78 -20.90 6.42 3.26
CA GLU A 78 -19.68 5.70 2.88
C GLU A 78 -18.60 5.85 3.96
N ARG A 79 -18.51 7.02 4.59
CA ARG A 79 -17.55 7.30 5.66
C ARG A 79 -17.89 6.53 6.93
N GLU A 80 -19.17 6.42 7.27
CA GLU A 80 -19.65 5.60 8.38
C GLU A 80 -19.34 4.12 8.15
N LEU A 81 -19.54 3.61 6.93
CA LEU A 81 -19.14 2.26 6.57
C LEU A 81 -17.62 2.04 6.71
N VAL A 82 -16.79 2.95 6.18
CA VAL A 82 -15.32 2.86 6.33
C VAL A 82 -14.89 2.91 7.80
N ASN A 83 -15.50 3.79 8.60
CA ASN A 83 -15.22 3.88 10.04
C ASN A 83 -15.55 2.55 10.75
N ASN A 84 -16.72 1.95 10.48
CA ASN A 84 -17.11 0.68 11.07
C ASN A 84 -16.15 -0.45 10.68
N LEU A 85 -15.78 -0.57 9.40
CA LEU A 85 -14.78 -1.54 8.94
C LEU A 85 -13.41 -1.35 9.62
N CYS A 86 -12.99 -0.11 9.82
CA CYS A 86 -11.76 0.21 10.55
C CYS A 86 -11.85 -0.20 12.04
N LEU A 87 -12.98 0.08 12.69
CA LEU A 87 -13.24 -0.30 14.08
C LEU A 87 -13.29 -1.83 14.25
N ASP A 88 -13.96 -2.55 13.35
CA ASP A 88 -14.02 -4.02 13.36
C ASP A 88 -12.65 -4.67 13.10
N PHE A 89 -11.81 -4.05 12.27
CA PHE A 89 -10.41 -4.47 12.09
C PHE A 89 -9.57 -4.22 13.33
N ILE A 90 -9.63 -3.00 13.90
CA ILE A 90 -8.90 -2.64 15.12
C ILE A 90 -9.34 -3.56 16.27
N SER A 91 -10.64 -3.76 16.44
CA SER A 91 -11.23 -4.61 17.48
C SER A 91 -10.70 -6.04 17.38
N ARG A 92 -10.80 -6.68 16.20
CA ARG A 92 -10.21 -8.02 15.98
C ARG A 92 -8.71 -8.04 16.25
N LYS A 93 -7.94 -7.09 15.71
CA LYS A 93 -6.48 -7.01 15.93
C LYS A 93 -6.10 -6.89 17.41
N ILE A 94 -6.86 -6.11 18.18
CA ILE A 94 -6.61 -5.85 19.60
C ILE A 94 -7.09 -7.02 20.48
N GLN A 95 -8.13 -7.73 20.06
CA GLN A 95 -8.70 -8.90 20.76
C GLN A 95 -8.06 -10.23 20.35
N ASP A 96 -7.18 -10.25 19.34
CA ASP A 96 -6.39 -11.41 18.90
C ASP A 96 -5.28 -11.74 19.93
N VAL A 97 -5.72 -12.28 21.07
CA VAL A 97 -4.91 -12.62 22.23
C VAL A 97 -5.10 -14.11 22.51
N LEU A 98 -4.01 -14.89 22.47
CA LEU A 98 -4.08 -16.32 22.78
C LEU A 98 -4.38 -16.54 24.27
N GLU A 99 -5.37 -17.38 24.57
CA GLU A 99 -5.86 -17.55 25.95
C GLU A 99 -4.79 -18.10 26.91
N ASN A 100 -3.82 -18.87 26.40
CA ASN A 100 -2.66 -19.34 27.18
C ASN A 100 -1.70 -18.20 27.55
N GLU A 101 -1.43 -17.27 26.63
CA GLU A 101 -0.56 -16.11 26.89
C GLU A 101 -1.25 -15.10 27.83
N LYS A 102 -2.56 -14.89 27.65
CA LYS A 102 -3.40 -14.13 28.59
C LYS A 102 -3.39 -14.75 29.99
N ALA A 103 -3.53 -16.07 30.11
CA ALA A 103 -3.46 -16.76 31.39
C ALA A 103 -2.09 -16.63 32.05
N ASP A 104 -0.99 -16.70 31.27
CA ASP A 104 0.36 -16.49 31.77
C ASP A 104 0.55 -15.06 32.31
N LEU A 105 0.19 -14.03 31.52
CA LEU A 105 0.24 -12.63 31.95
C LEU A 105 -0.51 -12.40 33.26
N LEU A 106 -1.75 -12.89 33.35
CA LEU A 106 -2.58 -12.75 34.56
C LEU A 106 -2.05 -13.57 35.75
N SER A 107 -1.22 -14.59 35.52
CA SER A 107 -0.57 -15.35 36.60
C SER A 107 0.61 -14.58 37.23
N LYS A 108 1.25 -13.69 36.45
CA LYS A 108 2.38 -12.86 36.88
C LYS A 108 1.95 -11.61 37.67
N ILE A 109 0.66 -11.27 37.70
CA ILE A 109 0.12 -10.03 38.30
C ILE A 109 -0.71 -10.35 39.54
N ASN A 110 -0.59 -9.53 40.60
CA ASN A 110 -1.47 -9.66 41.76
C ASN A 110 -2.91 -9.27 41.39
N LYS A 111 -3.85 -10.21 41.55
CA LYS A 111 -5.26 -10.05 41.23
C LYS A 111 -5.93 -8.89 41.99
N ASP A 112 -5.48 -8.59 43.21
CA ASP A 112 -6.01 -7.47 44.00
C ASP A 112 -5.75 -6.09 43.37
N PHE A 113 -4.85 -6.01 42.38
CA PHE A 113 -4.53 -4.77 41.66
C PHE A 113 -5.34 -4.60 40.37
N ILE A 114 -6.02 -5.64 39.89
CA ILE A 114 -6.78 -5.65 38.63
C ILE A 114 -8.21 -5.18 38.91
N SER A 115 -8.66 -4.13 38.22
CA SER A 115 -10.05 -3.66 38.31
C SER A 115 -11.03 -4.47 37.44
N GLU A 116 -12.33 -4.26 37.66
CA GLU A 116 -13.40 -4.83 36.81
C GLU A 116 -13.37 -4.26 35.37
N ASP A 117 -12.82 -3.06 35.17
CA ASP A 117 -12.70 -2.38 33.88
C ASP A 117 -11.43 -2.80 33.10
N ALA A 118 -10.61 -3.70 33.66
CA ALA A 118 -9.34 -4.10 33.07
C ALA A 118 -9.51 -4.91 31.78
N ILE A 119 -8.81 -4.52 30.70
CA ILE A 119 -8.83 -5.24 29.42
C ILE A 119 -7.45 -5.81 29.08
N VAL A 120 -7.43 -7.03 28.52
CA VAL A 120 -6.22 -7.63 27.95
C VAL A 120 -6.27 -7.51 26.43
N VAL A 121 -5.17 -7.04 25.84
CA VAL A 121 -5.10 -6.58 24.45
C VAL A 121 -3.77 -6.95 23.79
N GLN A 122 -3.79 -7.21 22.49
CA GLN A 122 -2.59 -7.35 21.67
C GLN A 122 -2.06 -5.97 21.26
N ARG A 123 -0.84 -5.63 21.68
CA ARG A 123 -0.08 -4.44 21.22
C ARG A 123 1.29 -4.88 20.70
N GLU A 124 2.37 -4.15 21.03
CA GLU A 124 3.74 -4.61 20.84
C GLU A 124 4.01 -5.93 21.58
N CYS A 125 3.29 -6.20 22.67
CA CYS A 125 3.10 -7.51 23.28
C CYS A 125 1.69 -7.60 23.88
N ILE A 126 1.26 -8.79 24.30
CA ILE A 126 0.01 -8.97 25.04
C ILE A 126 0.11 -8.16 26.33
N SER A 127 -0.80 -7.20 26.49
CA SER A 127 -0.79 -6.19 27.53
C SER A 127 -2.11 -6.20 28.30
N ILE A 128 -2.08 -6.00 29.61
CA ILE A 128 -3.24 -5.57 30.38
C ILE A 128 -3.24 -4.04 30.47
N LEU A 129 -4.39 -3.43 30.19
CA LEU A 129 -4.65 -2.01 30.40
C LEU A 129 -5.59 -1.87 31.60
N ASP A 130 -5.13 -1.25 32.67
CA ASP A 130 -5.93 -0.94 33.86
C ASP A 130 -5.32 0.26 34.61
N LYS A 131 -6.19 1.07 35.22
CA LYS A 131 -5.80 2.33 35.85
C LYS A 131 -4.79 2.09 36.98
N ASN A 132 -3.57 2.56 36.75
CA ASN A 132 -2.44 2.52 37.67
C ASN A 132 -1.94 1.10 37.96
N ILE A 133 -2.21 0.10 37.13
CA ILE A 133 -1.84 -1.29 37.40
C ILE A 133 -0.32 -1.49 37.59
N ALA A 134 0.51 -0.87 36.75
CA ALA A 134 1.96 -0.90 36.92
C ALA A 134 2.39 -0.14 38.19
N LYS A 135 1.75 1.00 38.49
CA LYS A 135 2.04 1.80 39.70
C LYS A 135 1.60 1.14 41.01
N LYS A 136 0.53 0.34 40.99
CA LYS A 136 0.09 -0.52 42.11
C LYS A 136 1.11 -1.66 42.35
N MET A 137 1.59 -2.27 41.27
CA MET A 137 2.48 -3.45 41.34
C MET A 137 3.95 -3.08 41.64
N PHE A 138 4.44 -1.96 41.12
CA PHE A 138 5.84 -1.52 41.20
C PHE A 138 5.96 -0.06 41.65
N PRO A 139 5.45 0.31 42.84
CA PRO A 139 5.48 1.71 43.30
C PRO A 139 6.90 2.30 43.37
N GLU A 140 7.94 1.48 43.45
CA GLU A 140 9.34 1.92 43.49
C GLU A 140 9.83 2.60 42.20
N ILE A 141 9.23 2.30 41.04
CA ILE A 141 9.62 2.92 39.75
C ILE A 141 8.78 4.15 39.39
N PHE A 142 7.83 4.56 40.24
CA PHE A 142 6.96 5.72 40.02
C PHE A 142 7.14 6.77 41.13
N LEU A 143 8.06 7.70 40.92
CA LEU A 143 8.31 8.80 41.84
C LEU A 143 7.19 9.86 41.74
N GLY A 144 6.53 10.16 42.85
CA GLY A 144 5.51 11.22 42.91
C GLY A 144 4.25 10.95 42.08
N ASN A 145 3.77 11.98 41.39
CA ASN A 145 2.62 11.94 40.46
C ASN A 145 3.09 12.17 39.03
N GLU A 146 2.34 11.72 38.01
CA GLU A 146 2.75 11.84 36.60
C GLU A 146 2.96 13.29 36.14
N THR A 147 2.23 14.24 36.73
CA THR A 147 2.38 15.69 36.49
C THR A 147 3.48 16.36 37.31
N ASP A 148 4.22 15.60 38.13
CA ASP A 148 5.42 16.07 38.81
C ASP A 148 6.58 16.20 37.80
N LYS A 149 7.37 17.27 37.91
CA LYS A 149 8.56 17.50 37.08
C LYS A 149 9.71 16.52 37.41
N HIS A 150 9.57 15.75 38.49
CA HIS A 150 10.56 14.81 39.01
C HIS A 150 10.13 13.33 38.93
N SER A 151 9.06 13.02 38.20
CA SER A 151 8.48 11.66 38.09
C SER A 151 9.26 10.67 37.22
N LEU A 152 10.37 11.10 36.61
CA LEU A 152 11.18 10.27 35.71
C LEU A 152 12.12 9.33 36.48
N ILE A 153 12.16 8.05 36.07
CA ILE A 153 13.15 7.07 36.52
C ILE A 153 14.44 7.16 35.68
N SER A 154 15.59 6.74 36.23
CA SER A 154 16.82 6.62 35.44
C SER A 154 16.70 5.49 34.42
N LEU A 155 17.05 5.79 33.16
CA LEU A 155 17.06 4.79 32.09
C LEU A 155 18.13 3.70 32.33
N LYS A 156 19.14 3.98 33.18
CA LYS A 156 20.17 3.01 33.60
C LYS A 156 19.66 1.99 34.65
N GLU A 157 18.48 2.21 35.24
CA GLU A 157 17.83 1.31 36.21
C GLU A 157 16.84 0.33 35.54
N LEU A 158 16.59 0.49 34.24
CA LEU A 158 15.66 -0.31 33.47
C LEU A 158 16.39 -1.31 32.56
N ASN A 159 15.78 -2.48 32.31
CA ASN A 159 16.33 -3.52 31.43
C ASN A 159 15.63 -3.46 30.05
N PRO A 160 16.16 -2.75 29.03
CA PRO A 160 15.50 -2.61 27.75
C PRO A 160 15.48 -3.93 26.96
N ILE A 161 14.27 -4.38 26.59
CA ILE A 161 14.07 -5.52 25.68
C ILE A 161 13.74 -5.06 24.25
N ALA A 162 13.20 -3.85 24.09
CA ALA A 162 12.90 -3.22 22.81
C ALA A 162 12.81 -1.69 22.96
N PRO A 163 12.65 -0.91 21.86
CA PRO A 163 12.43 0.54 21.93
C PRO A 163 11.18 0.89 22.76
N GLY A 164 11.40 1.46 23.95
CA GLY A 164 10.36 1.83 24.91
C GLY A 164 9.69 0.67 25.64
N VAL A 165 10.27 -0.54 25.62
CA VAL A 165 9.76 -1.68 26.37
C VAL A 165 10.88 -2.26 27.22
N PHE A 166 10.63 -2.39 28.51
CA PHE A 166 11.60 -2.80 29.52
C PHE A 166 11.09 -4.02 30.28
N GLU A 167 11.96 -4.97 30.58
CA GLU A 167 11.68 -6.02 31.57
C GLU A 167 11.81 -5.42 32.97
N HIS A 168 10.83 -5.71 33.84
CA HIS A 168 10.92 -5.44 35.26
C HIS A 168 10.23 -6.56 36.04
N LYS A 169 11.02 -7.35 36.77
CA LYS A 169 10.54 -8.45 37.63
C LYS A 169 9.70 -9.49 36.86
N GLY A 170 10.08 -9.78 35.62
CA GLY A 170 9.46 -10.83 34.80
C GLY A 170 8.18 -10.45 34.05
N VAL A 171 7.80 -9.16 34.04
CA VAL A 171 6.79 -8.58 33.15
C VAL A 171 7.35 -7.39 32.37
N ALA A 172 6.70 -7.02 31.27
CA ALA A 172 7.05 -5.85 30.49
C ALA A 172 6.40 -4.58 31.09
N VAL A 173 7.19 -3.52 31.24
CA VAL A 173 6.73 -2.15 31.48
C VAL A 173 7.07 -1.28 30.27
N PHE A 174 6.25 -0.27 29.99
CA PHE A 174 6.34 0.52 28.76
C PHE A 174 6.77 1.96 29.05
N ALA A 175 7.48 2.58 28.12
CA ALA A 175 7.62 4.03 28.09
C ALA A 175 6.24 4.70 28.01
N HIS A 176 6.10 5.87 28.64
CA HIS A 176 4.81 6.53 28.82
C HIS A 176 4.00 6.66 27.51
N ARG A 177 2.68 6.43 27.57
CA ARG A 177 1.75 6.51 26.42
C ARG A 177 1.83 7.81 25.59
N PHE A 178 2.43 8.86 26.11
CA PHE A 178 2.64 10.13 25.40
C PHE A 178 3.76 10.08 24.34
N PHE A 179 4.52 8.98 24.28
CA PHE A 179 5.32 8.65 23.10
C PHE A 179 4.47 8.06 21.95
N ARG A 180 3.18 7.76 22.15
CA ARG A 180 2.29 7.16 21.14
C ARG A 180 1.48 8.25 20.39
N ARG A 181 1.04 7.94 19.16
CA ARG A 181 0.21 8.87 18.34
C ARG A 181 -1.12 9.19 19.04
N SER A 182 -1.56 10.44 18.97
CA SER A 182 -2.77 10.94 19.66
C SER A 182 -2.86 10.57 21.14
N LEU A 183 -1.71 10.35 21.80
CA LEU A 183 -1.58 9.92 23.20
C LEU A 183 -2.35 8.62 23.54
N SER A 184 -2.62 7.81 22.50
CA SER A 184 -3.44 6.59 22.54
C SER A 184 -2.65 5.40 23.08
N GLN A 185 -3.24 4.59 23.96
CA GLN A 185 -2.67 3.28 24.33
C GLN A 185 -2.60 2.27 23.17
N PHE A 186 -3.34 2.50 22.09
CA PHE A 186 -3.50 1.57 20.96
C PHE A 186 -2.64 1.91 19.73
N ASN A 187 -2.03 3.09 19.69
CA ASN A 187 -1.06 3.45 18.65
C ASN A 187 0.35 3.03 19.09
N ASN A 188 1.24 2.70 18.16
CA ASN A 188 2.60 2.27 18.49
C ASN A 188 3.41 3.36 19.20
N LEU A 189 4.38 2.93 20.01
CA LEU A 189 5.41 3.78 20.58
C LEU A 189 6.24 4.51 19.49
N ASN A 190 6.90 5.61 19.88
CA ASN A 190 7.85 6.31 19.03
C ASN A 190 9.21 5.60 19.02
N SER A 191 9.26 4.41 18.40
CA SER A 191 10.46 3.56 18.38
C SER A 191 11.74 4.28 17.94
N PRO A 192 11.77 5.13 16.89
CA PRO A 192 12.99 5.86 16.51
C PRO A 192 13.57 6.72 17.65
N PHE A 193 12.71 7.49 18.33
CA PHE A 193 13.13 8.28 19.49
C PHE A 193 13.62 7.40 20.65
N LEU A 194 12.86 6.35 20.96
CA LEU A 194 13.07 5.49 22.13
C LEU A 194 14.31 4.60 21.99
N GLU A 195 14.55 4.08 20.78
CA GLU A 195 15.79 3.39 20.43
C GLU A 195 16.98 4.35 20.53
N LYS A 196 16.85 5.56 20.00
CA LYS A 196 17.91 6.57 20.02
C LYS A 196 18.33 6.97 21.43
N ILE A 197 17.38 7.19 22.35
CA ILE A 197 17.72 7.50 23.75
C ILE A 197 18.23 6.27 24.53
N GLN A 198 17.73 5.07 24.25
CA GLN A 198 18.24 3.82 24.84
C GLN A 198 19.68 3.50 24.41
N ASN A 199 20.05 3.76 23.15
CA ASN A 199 21.42 3.57 22.68
C ASN A 199 22.44 4.51 23.38
N LEU A 200 21.98 5.56 24.07
CA LEU A 200 22.83 6.45 24.87
C LEU A 200 23.14 5.90 26.28
N ILE A 201 22.49 4.82 26.76
CA ILE A 201 22.72 4.24 28.09
C ILE A 201 24.21 3.94 28.35
N SER A 202 24.94 3.58 27.29
CA SER A 202 26.39 3.31 27.29
C SER A 202 27.29 4.53 27.52
N LYS A 203 26.74 5.76 27.55
CA LYS A 203 27.49 7.00 27.79
C LYS A 203 27.41 7.39 29.26
N ASP A 204 28.53 7.33 29.96
CA ASP A 204 28.59 7.64 31.39
C ASP A 204 28.56 9.13 31.70
N GLU A 205 28.90 9.97 30.73
CA GLU A 205 28.78 11.42 30.83
C GLU A 205 27.33 11.96 30.73
N LEU A 206 26.35 11.10 30.43
CA LEU A 206 24.93 11.45 30.31
C LEU A 206 24.08 10.85 31.44
N ASP A 207 23.27 11.69 32.10
CA ASP A 207 22.18 11.28 32.97
C ASP A 207 20.89 11.23 32.13
N LEU A 208 20.34 10.03 31.96
CA LEU A 208 19.21 9.73 31.09
C LEU A 208 18.01 9.31 31.92
N LYS A 209 16.86 9.94 31.70
CA LYS A 209 15.64 9.67 32.46
C LYS A 209 14.41 9.62 31.56
N ILE A 210 13.46 8.76 31.92
CA ILE A 210 12.22 8.51 31.15
C ILE A 210 11.02 8.34 32.08
N ALA A 211 9.82 8.64 31.58
CA ALA A 211 8.56 8.27 32.23
C ALA A 211 8.09 6.90 31.75
N ILE A 212 7.64 6.07 32.70
CA ILE A 212 7.00 4.77 32.45
C ILE A 212 5.49 4.94 32.49
N ASP A 213 4.76 4.17 31.68
CA ASP A 213 3.29 4.13 31.69
C ASP A 213 2.79 3.45 32.98
N PRO A 214 2.05 4.16 33.86
CA PRO A 214 1.53 3.54 35.09
C PRO A 214 0.31 2.65 34.83
N HIS A 215 -0.31 2.71 33.65
CA HIS A 215 -1.59 2.06 33.36
C HIS A 215 -1.49 0.78 32.52
N SER A 216 -0.28 0.26 32.23
CA SER A 216 -0.15 -1.01 31.50
C SER A 216 1.03 -1.88 31.91
N LEU A 217 0.82 -3.20 31.83
CA LEU A 217 1.82 -4.26 32.02
C LEU A 217 1.68 -5.27 30.88
N GLY A 218 2.76 -5.93 30.47
CA GLY A 218 2.73 -6.88 29.36
C GLY A 218 3.52 -8.17 29.57
N LEU A 219 3.27 -9.14 28.68
CA LEU A 219 3.97 -10.43 28.66
C LEU A 219 5.17 -10.34 27.72
N ILE A 220 6.38 -10.41 28.29
CA ILE A 220 7.67 -10.25 27.58
C ILE A 220 7.78 -11.23 26.42
N GLU A 221 7.39 -12.48 26.67
CA GLU A 221 7.51 -13.61 25.76
C GLU A 221 6.65 -13.47 24.49
N SER A 222 5.62 -12.62 24.52
CA SER A 222 4.71 -12.34 23.40
C SER A 222 5.12 -11.12 22.55
N TYR A 223 6.31 -10.54 22.78
CA TYR A 223 6.74 -9.33 22.09
C TYR A 223 6.96 -9.55 20.58
N LYS A 224 6.37 -8.66 19.78
CA LYS A 224 6.51 -8.57 18.32
C LYS A 224 6.88 -7.13 17.96
N SER A 225 8.00 -6.94 17.25
CA SER A 225 8.44 -5.59 16.89
C SER A 225 7.51 -4.94 15.87
N PRO A 226 6.86 -3.80 16.18
CA PRO A 226 6.12 -3.04 15.19
C PRO A 226 7.08 -2.42 14.17
N ILE A 227 6.66 -2.36 12.90
CA ILE A 227 7.40 -1.69 11.82
C ILE A 227 6.51 -0.56 11.29
N GLU A 228 6.97 0.68 11.44
CA GLU A 228 6.36 1.88 10.84
C GLU A 228 7.42 2.58 9.98
N LEU A 229 7.15 2.73 8.67
CA LEU A 229 8.12 3.19 7.68
C LEU A 229 7.96 4.70 7.36
N ASP A 230 7.86 5.48 8.43
CA ASP A 230 7.51 6.90 8.47
C ASP A 230 8.69 7.85 8.14
N PHE A 231 8.99 8.04 6.85
CA PHE A 231 10.13 8.87 6.44
C PHE A 231 9.74 10.33 6.13
N TRP A 232 10.33 11.27 6.86
CA TRP A 232 10.13 12.71 6.70
C TRP A 232 11.39 13.40 6.19
N TRP A 233 11.27 14.24 5.16
CA TRP A 233 12.38 15.07 4.70
C TRP A 233 12.53 16.32 5.56
N GLY A 234 13.78 16.65 5.89
CA GLY A 234 14.18 17.92 6.51
C GLY A 234 15.46 18.46 5.84
N PRO A 235 15.68 19.78 5.76
CA PRO A 235 16.81 20.35 4.97
C PRO A 235 18.21 20.58 5.66
N LYS A 236 18.98 21.69 5.48
CA LYS A 236 20.33 21.92 6.11
C LYS A 236 20.55 23.25 6.91
N PHE A 237 20.77 23.14 8.23
CA PHE A 237 20.79 24.26 9.21
C PHE A 237 22.16 24.50 9.85
N ASN A 238 22.46 25.76 10.20
CA ASN A 238 23.70 26.15 10.89
C ASN A 238 23.85 25.41 12.24
N ASN A 239 24.96 24.72 12.45
CA ASN A 239 25.19 23.98 13.71
C ASN A 239 25.57 24.88 14.89
N ASN A 240 25.86 26.17 14.72
CA ASN A 240 26.21 27.03 15.86
C ASN A 240 24.97 27.56 16.60
N LEU A 241 24.63 26.96 17.75
CA LEU A 241 23.47 27.33 18.56
C LEU A 241 23.56 28.75 19.15
N ASN A 242 24.77 29.29 19.34
CA ASN A 242 24.97 30.65 19.86
C ASN A 242 24.61 31.75 18.85
N ASP A 243 24.59 31.43 17.54
CA ASP A 243 24.28 32.40 16.48
C ASP A 243 22.76 32.57 16.25
N ILE A 244 21.94 31.75 16.90
CA ILE A 244 20.48 31.77 16.73
C ILE A 244 19.90 33.03 17.42
N PRO A 245 19.12 33.87 16.71
CA PRO A 245 18.51 35.07 17.30
C PRO A 245 17.58 34.75 18.47
N LEU A 246 17.62 35.60 19.50
CA LEU A 246 16.65 35.56 20.60
C LEU A 246 15.28 36.07 20.14
N GLY A 247 14.20 35.51 20.69
CA GLY A 247 12.82 35.83 20.35
C GLY A 247 11.99 34.57 20.06
N VAL A 248 10.74 34.79 19.65
CA VAL A 248 9.86 33.70 19.18
C VAL A 248 9.90 33.64 17.66
N SER A 249 10.18 32.45 17.12
CA SER A 249 9.98 32.08 15.71
C SER A 249 8.77 31.14 15.62
N LEU A 250 7.96 31.28 14.57
CA LEU A 250 6.72 30.53 14.39
C LEU A 250 6.66 30.01 12.96
N HIS A 251 6.59 28.69 12.81
CA HIS A 251 6.40 28.00 11.54
C HIS A 251 4.97 27.46 11.49
N LYS A 252 4.28 27.55 10.34
CA LYS A 252 2.90 27.10 10.17
C LYS A 252 2.83 26.00 9.13
N SER A 253 2.02 24.99 9.40
CA SER A 253 1.66 23.98 8.43
C SER A 253 0.83 24.61 7.29
N ASN A 254 1.03 24.13 6.07
CA ASN A 254 0.00 24.27 5.03
C ASN A 254 -1.15 23.26 5.25
N GLU A 255 -2.22 23.36 4.47
CA GLU A 255 -3.41 22.50 4.60
C GLU A 255 -3.08 21.00 4.51
N LYS A 256 -2.16 20.59 3.63
CA LYS A 256 -1.72 19.20 3.47
C LYS A 256 -0.94 18.72 4.69
N GLU A 257 0.02 19.51 5.17
CA GLU A 257 0.80 19.21 6.37
C GLU A 257 -0.08 19.15 7.64
N GLU A 258 -1.01 20.08 7.79
CA GLU A 258 -1.98 20.09 8.91
C GLU A 258 -2.94 18.90 8.82
N PHE A 259 -3.37 18.54 7.61
CA PHE A 259 -4.18 17.34 7.38
C PHE A 259 -3.44 16.08 7.84
N PHE A 260 -2.18 15.85 7.44
CA PHE A 260 -1.44 14.65 7.82
C PHE A 260 -0.99 14.67 9.28
N SER A 261 -0.20 15.67 9.71
CA SER A 261 0.39 15.72 11.06
C SER A 261 -0.64 15.96 12.19
N GLY A 262 -1.73 16.70 11.90
CA GLY A 262 -2.61 17.24 12.94
C GLY A 262 -1.95 18.34 13.79
N VAL A 263 -0.85 18.94 13.30
CA VAL A 263 -0.18 20.12 13.87
C VAL A 263 -0.48 21.32 12.98
N SER A 264 -0.93 22.43 13.59
CA SER A 264 -1.23 23.68 12.86
C SER A 264 0.02 24.58 12.76
N ARG A 265 0.81 24.62 13.83
CA ARG A 265 2.04 25.42 13.90
C ARG A 265 3.00 24.88 14.94
N THR A 266 4.26 25.29 14.85
CA THR A 266 5.28 25.06 15.87
C THR A 266 5.95 26.37 16.22
N GLU A 267 6.07 26.64 17.52
CA GLU A 267 6.68 27.85 18.07
C GLU A 267 8.02 27.50 18.73
N PHE A 268 9.05 28.28 18.43
CA PHE A 268 10.41 28.16 18.95
C PHE A 268 10.77 29.46 19.66
N TRP A 269 11.09 29.40 20.94
CA TRP A 269 11.46 30.55 21.75
C TRP A 269 12.89 30.41 22.24
N TRP A 270 13.76 31.27 21.70
CA TRP A 270 15.11 31.44 22.20
C TRP A 270 15.16 32.61 23.17
N HIS A 271 15.63 32.36 24.38
CA HIS A 271 15.82 33.40 25.39
C HIS A 271 17.12 33.22 26.14
N ARG A 272 17.47 34.23 26.94
CA ARG A 272 18.63 34.18 27.82
C ARG A 272 18.23 34.69 29.20
N GLN A 273 18.26 33.78 30.16
CA GLN A 273 17.97 34.07 31.57
C GLN A 273 19.19 33.68 32.42
N ASP A 274 19.59 34.54 33.36
CA ASP A 274 20.70 34.30 34.29
C ASP A 274 22.04 33.89 33.62
N GLY A 275 22.23 34.32 32.37
CA GLY A 275 23.41 34.03 31.55
C GLY A 275 23.38 32.68 30.82
N ILE A 276 22.32 31.88 30.98
CA ILE A 276 22.06 30.63 30.26
C ILE A 276 21.20 30.96 29.04
N GLN A 277 21.60 30.46 27.87
CA GLN A 277 20.76 30.53 26.66
C GLN A 277 19.88 29.29 26.59
N SER A 278 18.59 29.49 26.40
CA SER A 278 17.60 28.42 26.43
C SER A 278 16.77 28.39 25.15
N LEU A 279 16.44 27.18 24.72
CA LEU A 279 15.36 26.90 23.78
C LEU A 279 14.14 26.41 24.56
N GLU A 280 12.98 26.93 24.22
CA GLU A 280 11.68 26.30 24.47
C GLU A 280 10.97 26.10 23.13
N CYS A 281 10.42 24.92 22.89
CA CYS A 281 9.69 24.60 21.68
C CYS A 281 8.33 23.99 22.04
N GLU A 282 7.29 24.31 21.28
CA GLU A 282 5.94 23.75 21.46
C GLU A 282 5.27 23.53 20.11
N GLU A 283 4.73 22.33 19.87
CA GLU A 283 3.82 22.09 18.75
C GLU A 283 2.40 22.46 19.17
N VAL A 284 1.67 23.18 18.31
CA VAL A 284 0.27 23.54 18.54
C VAL A 284 -0.58 22.68 17.59
N ARG A 285 -1.45 21.88 18.20
CA ARG A 285 -2.35 20.95 17.48
C ARG A 285 -3.32 21.69 16.56
N ALA A 286 -3.82 20.98 15.55
CA ALA A 286 -5.01 21.38 14.78
C ALA A 286 -6.24 20.53 15.14
N LYS A 287 -6.02 19.39 15.80
CA LYS A 287 -7.04 18.38 16.12
C LYS A 287 -6.79 17.82 17.53
N PRO A 288 -7.84 17.42 18.27
CA PRO A 288 -7.69 16.79 19.58
C PRO A 288 -6.72 15.60 19.58
N SER A 289 -6.24 15.24 20.76
CA SER A 289 -5.50 14.01 21.01
C SER A 289 -6.51 12.89 21.29
N TYR A 290 -7.18 12.41 20.23
CA TYR A 290 -8.35 11.53 20.30
C TYR A 290 -8.21 10.36 21.28
N GLY A 291 -7.03 9.72 21.35
CA GLY A 291 -6.78 8.60 22.27
C GLY A 291 -6.81 8.96 23.75
N PHE A 292 -6.56 10.21 24.12
CA PHE A 292 -6.73 10.72 25.49
C PHE A 292 -8.08 11.42 25.69
N SER A 293 -8.60 12.06 24.63
CA SER A 293 -9.91 12.72 24.65
C SER A 293 -11.06 11.72 24.90
N ASN A 294 -11.05 10.59 24.17
CA ASN A 294 -12.08 9.56 24.26
C ASN A 294 -12.10 8.91 25.66
N GLU A 295 -10.92 8.66 26.25
CA GLU A 295 -10.77 8.06 27.58
C GLU A 295 -11.27 8.97 28.70
N ARG A 296 -11.04 10.29 28.58
CA ARG A 296 -11.54 11.27 29.55
C ARG A 296 -12.95 11.79 29.23
N SER A 297 -13.52 11.44 28.08
CA SER A 297 -14.78 11.99 27.57
C SER A 297 -14.79 13.53 27.52
N GLU A 298 -13.66 14.11 27.12
CA GLU A 298 -13.37 15.56 27.12
C GLU A 298 -12.49 15.89 25.90
N GLU A 299 -12.71 17.02 25.20
CA GLU A 299 -11.80 17.42 24.11
C GLU A 299 -10.47 17.95 24.69
N LEU A 300 -9.40 17.18 24.48
CA LEU A 300 -8.08 17.42 25.05
C LEU A 300 -7.02 17.52 23.96
N TYR A 301 -6.18 18.55 24.06
CA TYR A 301 -5.11 18.85 23.12
C TYR A 301 -3.76 18.68 23.81
N GLY A 302 -3.10 17.56 23.54
CA GLY A 302 -1.73 17.31 23.95
C GLY A 302 -0.74 17.98 22.99
N CYS A 303 -0.08 19.01 23.47
CA CYS A 303 0.98 19.74 22.77
C CYS A 303 2.34 19.25 23.28
N ARG A 304 3.14 18.59 22.43
CA ARG A 304 4.53 18.26 22.79
C ARG A 304 5.35 19.52 22.99
N TYR A 305 6.20 19.49 24.00
CA TYR A 305 7.03 20.61 24.42
C TYR A 305 8.46 20.11 24.69
N VAL A 306 9.46 20.89 24.26
CA VAL A 306 10.87 20.62 24.53
C VAL A 306 11.51 21.83 25.19
N HIS A 307 12.36 21.58 26.18
CA HIS A 307 13.21 22.58 26.79
C HIS A 307 14.69 22.16 26.69
N SER A 308 15.58 23.10 26.39
CA SER A 308 17.02 22.85 26.38
C SER A 308 17.81 24.05 26.87
N MET A 309 18.92 23.79 27.58
CA MET A 309 19.87 24.81 28.01
C MET A 309 21.22 24.63 27.32
N ILE A 310 21.75 25.74 26.83
CA ILE A 310 23.00 25.86 26.08
C ILE A 310 24.04 26.59 26.94
N ASN A 311 25.24 26.04 27.01
CA ASN A 311 26.37 26.66 27.72
C ASN A 311 27.03 27.76 26.88
N LYS A 312 28.02 28.47 27.46
CA LYS A 312 28.70 29.58 26.79
C LYS A 312 29.49 29.12 25.55
N GLU A 313 29.90 27.86 25.55
CA GLU A 313 30.62 27.17 24.50
C GLU A 313 29.71 26.72 23.33
N GLY A 314 28.40 27.02 23.39
CA GLY A 314 27.44 26.72 22.32
C GLY A 314 26.97 25.26 22.27
N LYS A 315 27.18 24.50 23.35
CA LYS A 315 26.76 23.10 23.48
C LYS A 315 25.54 22.98 24.39
N ALA A 316 24.61 22.11 24.01
CA ALA A 316 23.52 21.71 24.89
C ALA A 316 24.08 20.85 26.04
N TYR A 317 23.65 21.13 27.27
CA TYR A 317 24.01 20.35 28.46
C TYR A 317 22.79 19.84 29.25
N HIS A 318 21.60 20.26 28.83
CA HIS A 318 20.31 19.87 29.36
C HIS A 318 19.30 19.87 28.20
N LEU A 319 18.51 18.80 28.11
CA LEU A 319 17.45 18.65 27.11
C LEU A 319 16.35 17.78 27.73
N ASP A 320 15.12 18.29 27.80
CA ASP A 320 13.97 17.52 28.26
C ASP A 320 12.74 17.72 27.38
N GLY A 321 11.87 16.70 27.39
CA GLY A 321 10.62 16.70 26.66
C GLY A 321 9.43 16.42 27.58
N ALA A 322 8.32 17.08 27.26
CA ALA A 322 7.08 17.04 28.00
C ALA A 322 5.87 17.08 27.05
N VAL A 323 4.68 16.86 27.59
CA VAL A 323 3.41 17.21 26.95
C VAL A 323 2.65 18.15 27.87
N ARG A 324 2.19 19.27 27.32
CA ARG A 324 1.22 20.18 27.94
C ARG A 324 -0.17 19.80 27.42
N VAL A 325 -1.08 19.46 28.30
CA VAL A 325 -2.48 19.17 27.93
C VAL A 325 -3.34 20.40 28.22
N TYR A 326 -4.09 20.81 27.20
CA TYR A 326 -5.08 21.87 27.24
C TYR A 326 -6.47 21.24 27.05
N ASN A 327 -7.46 21.65 27.84
CA ASN A 327 -8.86 21.44 27.47
C ASN A 327 -9.33 22.49 26.45
N GLU A 328 -10.56 22.38 25.94
CA GLU A 328 -11.11 23.28 24.90
C GLU A 328 -10.92 24.78 25.23
N GLU A 329 -11.33 25.25 26.41
CA GLU A 329 -11.20 26.67 26.81
C GLU A 329 -9.72 27.10 26.88
N GLN A 330 -8.86 26.29 27.50
CA GLN A 330 -7.43 26.55 27.58
C GLN A 330 -6.77 26.55 26.19
N PHE A 331 -7.27 25.71 25.28
CA PHE A 331 -6.73 25.58 23.92
C PHE A 331 -7.12 26.74 23.03
N ILE A 332 -8.38 27.23 23.11
CA ILE A 332 -8.80 28.48 22.47
C ILE A 332 -7.88 29.64 22.91
N ASN A 333 -7.66 29.78 24.21
CA ASN A 333 -6.71 30.78 24.75
C ASN A 333 -5.27 30.56 24.25
N ARG A 334 -4.82 29.29 24.06
CA ARG A 334 -3.50 28.96 23.50
C ARG A 334 -3.34 29.40 22.05
N LEU A 335 -4.42 29.40 21.26
CA LEU A 335 -4.37 29.82 19.86
C LEU A 335 -4.04 31.31 19.71
N ASP A 336 -4.53 32.16 20.61
CA ASP A 336 -4.37 33.63 20.59
C ASP A 336 -3.06 34.16 21.20
N VAL A 337 -2.31 33.33 21.94
CA VAL A 337 -1.06 33.74 22.58
C VAL A 337 0.15 32.98 22.04
N ASP A 338 1.33 33.61 22.17
CA ASP A 338 2.62 32.97 21.95
C ASP A 338 3.07 32.11 23.16
N ILE A 339 4.03 31.21 22.91
CA ILE A 339 4.65 30.31 23.89
C ILE A 339 5.16 31.02 25.17
N THR A 340 5.51 32.31 25.12
CA THR A 340 6.00 33.06 26.30
C THR A 340 4.90 33.37 27.32
N LYS A 341 3.63 33.32 26.88
CA LYS A 341 2.43 33.57 27.70
C LYS A 341 1.60 32.30 27.91
N ALA A 342 1.77 31.30 27.05
CA ALA A 342 1.12 30.00 27.09
C ALA A 342 1.49 29.12 28.31
N GLY A 343 0.77 28.00 28.48
CA GLY A 343 1.16 26.88 29.36
C GLY A 343 1.01 27.12 30.87
N LYS A 344 0.59 28.32 31.29
CA LYS A 344 0.25 28.60 32.69
C LYS A 344 -1.06 27.87 33.04
N ASN A 345 -1.03 27.08 34.12
CA ASN A 345 -2.15 26.28 34.62
C ASN A 345 -2.63 25.13 33.70
N THR A 346 -1.76 24.59 32.83
CA THR A 346 -2.02 23.34 32.08
C THR A 346 -1.57 22.11 32.87
N GLU A 347 -2.12 20.93 32.56
CA GLU A 347 -1.51 19.68 33.01
C GLU A 347 -0.18 19.48 32.26
N TYR A 348 0.93 19.34 32.99
CA TYR A 348 2.28 19.25 32.42
C TYR A 348 2.91 17.92 32.79
N TYR A 349 3.15 17.08 31.80
CA TYR A 349 3.70 15.74 31.96
C TYR A 349 5.11 15.71 31.37
N LYS A 350 6.15 15.67 32.20
CA LYS A 350 7.52 15.45 31.71
C LYS A 350 7.69 13.97 31.37
N VAL A 351 8.23 13.66 30.20
CA VAL A 351 8.28 12.29 29.66
C VAL A 351 9.69 11.77 29.42
N TRP A 352 10.68 12.65 29.23
CA TRP A 352 12.10 12.27 29.19
C TRP A 352 13.00 13.46 29.51
N ARG A 353 14.25 13.17 29.89
CA ARG A 353 15.29 14.16 30.19
C ARG A 353 16.68 13.59 29.96
N ILE A 354 17.59 14.44 29.48
CA ILE A 354 19.02 14.21 29.33
C ILE A 354 19.77 15.38 29.96
N ASP A 355 20.69 15.08 30.88
CA ASP A 355 21.70 16.05 31.35
C ASP A 355 23.10 15.54 31.00
N GLY A 356 24.05 16.46 30.82
CA GLY A 356 25.41 16.17 30.36
C GLY A 356 25.66 16.67 28.93
N PRO A 357 26.90 16.61 28.42
CA PRO A 357 27.28 17.27 27.16
C PRO A 357 26.66 16.56 25.94
N ILE A 358 25.65 17.20 25.33
CA ILE A 358 24.96 16.67 24.15
C ILE A 358 25.60 17.23 22.88
N ASP A 359 25.99 16.34 21.96
CA ASP A 359 26.42 16.75 20.62
C ASP A 359 25.25 17.37 19.83
N ILE A 360 25.55 18.37 18.99
CA ILE A 360 24.54 19.16 18.27
C ILE A 360 23.76 18.30 17.26
N SER A 361 24.40 17.32 16.62
CA SER A 361 23.71 16.40 15.70
C SER A 361 22.73 15.49 16.44
N LEU A 362 23.15 14.96 17.61
CA LEU A 362 22.32 14.17 18.50
C LEU A 362 21.16 14.99 19.08
N TRP A 363 21.44 16.22 19.52
CA TRP A 363 20.45 17.16 20.05
C TRP A 363 19.35 17.45 19.02
N LYS A 364 19.71 17.84 17.78
CA LYS A 364 18.74 18.04 16.70
C LYS A 364 17.91 16.78 16.47
N SER A 365 18.58 15.63 16.36
CA SER A 365 17.93 14.36 16.00
C SER A 365 16.98 13.85 17.08
N LEU A 366 17.29 14.02 18.37
CA LEU A 366 16.38 13.71 19.47
C LEU A 366 15.13 14.59 19.44
N ILE A 367 15.27 15.89 19.13
CA ILE A 367 14.12 16.80 19.02
C ILE A 367 13.27 16.43 17.81
N SER A 368 13.88 16.25 16.63
CA SER A 368 13.16 15.82 15.41
C SER A 368 12.39 14.52 15.61
N ASP A 369 13.00 13.50 16.22
CA ASP A 369 12.34 12.24 16.47
C ASP A 369 11.19 12.37 17.50
N PHE A 370 11.39 13.13 18.58
CA PHE A 370 10.37 13.29 19.63
C PHE A 370 9.06 13.89 19.08
N TYR A 371 9.19 14.89 18.21
CA TYR A 371 8.09 15.53 17.50
C TYR A 371 7.65 14.74 16.26
N LYS A 372 7.32 13.44 16.45
CA LYS A 372 6.84 12.54 15.39
C LYS A 372 5.68 13.17 14.58
N ASP A 373 5.80 13.14 13.24
CA ASP A 373 4.99 13.79 12.18
C ASP A 373 5.16 15.31 11.99
N ASN A 374 5.90 16.00 12.85
CA ASN A 374 5.97 17.45 12.80
C ASN A 374 7.08 17.92 11.83
N HIS A 375 6.72 18.03 10.56
CA HIS A 375 7.61 18.52 9.51
C HIS A 375 8.24 19.89 9.81
N LEU A 376 7.58 20.75 10.59
CA LEU A 376 8.04 22.10 10.93
C LEU A 376 9.29 22.08 11.83
N ILE A 377 9.50 21.01 12.61
CA ILE A 377 10.73 20.78 13.38
C ILE A 377 11.90 20.46 12.44
N GLY A 378 11.62 19.73 11.36
CA GLY A 378 12.54 19.55 10.25
C GLY A 378 12.79 20.88 9.53
N GLU A 379 11.74 21.61 9.14
CA GLU A 379 11.89 22.93 8.53
C GLU A 379 12.77 23.88 9.37
N TYR A 380 12.64 23.84 10.70
CA TYR A 380 13.44 24.68 11.59
C TYR A 380 14.88 24.19 11.81
N PHE A 381 15.09 23.00 12.37
CA PHE A 381 16.45 22.51 12.70
C PHE A 381 17.20 21.92 11.52
N LEU A 382 16.50 21.76 10.40
CA LEU A 382 17.06 21.28 9.16
C LEU A 382 17.01 22.44 8.12
N GLY A 383 15.95 23.17 7.75
CA GLY A 383 16.06 24.49 7.03
C GLY A 383 16.56 24.56 5.57
N GLU A 384 15.77 25.17 4.67
CA GLU A 384 15.90 25.28 3.18
C GLU A 384 15.55 24.04 2.30
N LYS A 385 14.28 23.94 1.89
CA LYS A 385 13.72 22.92 0.97
C LYS A 385 14.72 22.52 -0.13
N ARG A 386 14.93 21.21 -0.33
CA ARG A 386 15.52 20.71 -1.60
C ARG A 386 14.69 21.21 -2.78
N GLU A 387 15.31 21.24 -3.95
CA GLU A 387 14.76 21.47 -5.31
C GLU A 387 13.67 20.45 -5.72
N ILE A 388 13.07 19.76 -4.76
CA ILE A 388 11.92 18.86 -4.94
C ILE A 388 10.71 19.63 -5.46
N GLN A 389 10.51 20.92 -5.16
CA GLN A 389 9.43 21.66 -5.82
C GLN A 389 9.68 21.88 -7.30
N GLU A 390 10.90 22.21 -7.73
CA GLU A 390 11.19 22.33 -9.17
C GLU A 390 11.15 20.98 -9.88
N ILE A 391 11.64 19.90 -9.24
CA ILE A 391 11.56 18.55 -9.79
C ILE A 391 10.11 18.04 -9.80
N GLN A 392 9.30 18.28 -8.76
CA GLN A 392 7.89 17.89 -8.71
C GLN A 392 7.04 18.73 -9.66
N GLU A 393 7.25 20.04 -9.77
CA GLU A 393 6.48 20.87 -10.72
C GLU A 393 6.87 20.54 -12.18
N ILE A 394 8.13 20.18 -12.46
CA ILE A 394 8.54 19.68 -13.79
C ILE A 394 8.02 18.25 -14.05
N GLN A 395 8.04 17.37 -13.05
CA GLN A 395 7.47 16.03 -13.16
C GLN A 395 5.95 16.11 -13.33
N GLU A 396 5.22 16.87 -12.51
CA GLU A 396 3.77 17.09 -12.66
C GLU A 396 3.44 17.66 -14.04
N ILE A 397 4.23 18.60 -14.60
CA ILE A 397 4.01 19.12 -15.96
C ILE A 397 4.29 18.07 -17.06
N GLN A 398 5.25 17.15 -16.85
CA GLN A 398 5.54 16.06 -17.79
C GLN A 398 4.53 14.91 -17.66
N GLU A 399 4.19 14.53 -16.44
CA GLU A 399 3.16 13.56 -16.07
C GLU A 399 1.81 14.02 -16.62
N ILE A 400 1.40 15.29 -16.47
CA ILE A 400 0.17 15.81 -17.09
C ILE A 400 0.18 15.66 -18.62
N GLN A 401 1.33 15.76 -19.30
CA GLN A 401 1.41 15.58 -20.75
C GLN A 401 1.42 14.10 -21.18
N GLU A 402 1.94 13.19 -20.34
CA GLU A 402 1.92 11.74 -20.61
C GLU A 402 0.60 11.08 -20.16
N GLU A 403 0.06 11.41 -18.98
CA GLU A 403 -1.29 11.05 -18.50
C GLU A 403 -2.36 11.36 -19.54
N ASN A 404 -2.26 12.53 -20.17
CA ASN A 404 -3.16 12.97 -21.23
C ASN A 404 -3.22 11.98 -22.42
N ILE A 405 -2.08 11.46 -22.88
CA ILE A 405 -2.04 10.42 -23.93
C ILE A 405 -2.43 9.05 -23.35
N LEU A 406 -1.97 8.73 -22.13
CA LEU A 406 -2.26 7.48 -21.44
C LEU A 406 -3.75 7.31 -21.09
N SER A 407 -4.52 8.40 -21.05
CA SER A 407 -5.98 8.40 -20.90
C SER A 407 -6.73 7.80 -22.11
N TYR A 408 -6.06 7.71 -23.27
CA TYR A 408 -6.62 7.13 -24.49
C TYR A 408 -5.86 5.88 -24.98
N LEU A 409 -4.56 5.79 -24.69
CA LEU A 409 -3.66 4.78 -25.23
C LEU A 409 -2.73 4.22 -24.16
N GLN A 410 -2.71 2.90 -23.99
CA GLN A 410 -1.72 2.25 -23.12
C GLN A 410 -0.28 2.65 -23.47
N GLN A 411 0.60 2.58 -22.46
CA GLN A 411 2.05 2.70 -22.62
C GLN A 411 2.58 1.64 -23.60
N ASP A 412 3.72 1.85 -24.24
CA ASP A 412 4.29 0.84 -25.14
C ASP A 412 4.94 -0.31 -24.37
N PHE A 413 4.31 -1.50 -24.34
CA PHE A 413 4.94 -2.74 -23.89
C PHE A 413 5.92 -3.27 -24.96
N THR A 414 7.16 -3.58 -24.58
CA THR A 414 8.26 -3.92 -25.50
C THR A 414 8.82 -5.33 -25.27
N GLU A 415 9.80 -5.75 -26.09
CA GLU A 415 10.54 -7.01 -25.84
C GLU A 415 11.44 -6.91 -24.59
N GLU A 416 11.85 -5.69 -24.20
CA GLU A 416 12.67 -5.45 -22.99
C GLU A 416 11.89 -5.65 -21.69
N ASP A 417 10.57 -5.47 -21.71
CA ASP A 417 9.67 -5.71 -20.57
C ASP A 417 9.44 -7.21 -20.27
N GLY A 418 9.98 -8.10 -21.10
CA GLY A 418 10.06 -9.54 -20.86
C GLY A 418 8.71 -10.24 -20.78
N ILE A 419 8.50 -10.95 -19.67
CA ILE A 419 7.23 -11.51 -19.23
C ILE A 419 6.96 -10.93 -17.85
N GLN A 420 5.75 -10.43 -17.62
CA GLN A 420 5.29 -10.00 -16.30
C GLN A 420 4.14 -10.90 -15.86
N ALA A 421 4.06 -11.14 -14.55
CA ALA A 421 3.02 -11.96 -13.93
C ALA A 421 2.20 -11.17 -12.91
N TYR A 422 0.95 -11.57 -12.73
CA TYR A 422 0.05 -11.04 -11.72
C TYR A 422 -0.65 -12.20 -11.02
N LEU A 423 -0.38 -12.35 -9.72
CA LEU A 423 -1.00 -13.36 -8.87
C LEU A 423 -2.14 -12.72 -8.08
N SER A 424 -3.35 -13.27 -8.14
CA SER A 424 -4.48 -12.82 -7.32
C SER A 424 -5.30 -13.98 -6.78
N TYR A 425 -5.96 -13.78 -5.64
CA TYR A 425 -6.82 -14.78 -4.99
C TYR A 425 -8.27 -14.36 -5.04
N HIS A 426 -9.14 -15.35 -5.24
CA HIS A 426 -10.57 -15.18 -5.43
C HIS A 426 -11.31 -16.30 -4.71
N GLU A 427 -12.57 -16.05 -4.38
CA GLU A 427 -13.51 -17.10 -3.98
C GLU A 427 -13.66 -18.15 -5.09
N LEU A 428 -13.92 -19.40 -4.72
CA LEU A 428 -14.18 -20.47 -5.68
C LEU A 428 -15.44 -20.17 -6.49
N ILE A 429 -15.41 -20.49 -7.79
CA ILE A 429 -16.55 -20.22 -8.68
C ILE A 429 -17.54 -21.39 -8.58
N GLU A 430 -18.57 -21.23 -7.75
CA GLU A 430 -19.63 -22.21 -7.42
C GLU A 430 -20.49 -22.70 -8.62
N LYS A 431 -20.27 -22.20 -9.84
CA LYS A 431 -21.11 -22.55 -10.99
C LYS A 431 -20.88 -23.99 -11.47
N GLU A 432 -21.98 -24.58 -11.94
CA GLU A 432 -22.13 -25.94 -12.48
C GLU A 432 -21.11 -26.30 -13.58
N VAL A 433 -19.89 -26.66 -13.17
CA VAL A 433 -18.95 -27.45 -13.96
C VAL A 433 -19.22 -28.90 -13.61
N ALA A 434 -19.51 -29.73 -14.61
CA ALA A 434 -19.74 -31.15 -14.36
C ALA A 434 -18.42 -31.84 -13.98
N GLU A 435 -18.48 -32.92 -13.18
CA GLU A 435 -17.31 -33.71 -12.73
C GLU A 435 -16.40 -34.23 -13.88
N ASN A 436 -16.86 -34.11 -15.12
CA ASN A 436 -16.21 -34.61 -16.32
C ASN A 436 -15.62 -33.52 -17.23
N GLU A 437 -15.61 -32.24 -16.83
CA GLU A 437 -15.02 -31.11 -17.57
C GLU A 437 -13.64 -30.75 -16.95
N ASP A 438 -12.60 -30.65 -17.78
CA ASP A 438 -11.21 -30.46 -17.32
C ASP A 438 -10.86 -28.97 -17.13
N ILE A 439 -11.39 -28.11 -18.02
CA ILE A 439 -11.14 -26.67 -18.01
C ILE A 439 -12.45 -25.92 -18.23
N PHE A 440 -12.74 -24.97 -17.35
CA PHE A 440 -13.78 -23.97 -17.52
C PHE A 440 -13.19 -22.69 -18.14
N VAL A 441 -13.69 -22.30 -19.31
CA VAL A 441 -13.31 -21.04 -19.96
C VAL A 441 -14.26 -19.96 -19.47
N CYS A 442 -13.71 -18.92 -18.85
CA CYS A 442 -14.45 -17.78 -18.32
C CYS A 442 -14.25 -16.55 -19.22
N PRO A 443 -15.26 -16.17 -20.03
CA PRO A 443 -15.26 -14.87 -20.70
C PRO A 443 -15.54 -13.80 -19.64
N VAL A 444 -14.51 -13.02 -19.33
CA VAL A 444 -14.55 -11.94 -18.32
C VAL A 444 -14.84 -10.56 -18.91
N GLU A 445 -14.78 -10.44 -20.24
CA GLU A 445 -15.01 -9.18 -20.96
C GLU A 445 -16.48 -9.03 -21.40
N PHE A 446 -16.98 -7.80 -21.31
CA PHE A 446 -18.34 -7.41 -21.70
C PHE A 446 -18.29 -6.12 -22.52
N LEU A 447 -19.09 -6.05 -23.59
CA LEU A 447 -19.27 -4.85 -24.41
C LEU A 447 -20.72 -4.37 -24.32
N ASN A 448 -20.93 -3.09 -24.04
CA ASN A 448 -22.26 -2.49 -24.09
C ASN A 448 -22.68 -2.33 -25.56
N TYR A 449 -23.74 -3.01 -25.98
CA TYR A 449 -24.23 -2.95 -27.36
C TYR A 449 -25.75 -3.20 -27.37
N SER A 450 -26.50 -2.30 -28.01
CA SER A 450 -27.96 -2.18 -27.88
C SER A 450 -28.41 -2.00 -26.41
N ASP A 451 -29.62 -2.45 -26.04
CA ASP A 451 -30.17 -2.33 -24.68
C ASP A 451 -29.56 -3.33 -23.66
N GLY A 452 -28.35 -3.85 -23.91
CA GLY A 452 -27.74 -4.91 -23.09
C GLY A 452 -26.21 -5.04 -23.21
N GLY A 453 -25.66 -6.00 -22.48
CA GLY A 453 -24.22 -6.32 -22.48
C GLY A 453 -23.93 -7.62 -23.25
N LEU A 454 -23.07 -7.55 -24.25
CA LEU A 454 -22.53 -8.71 -24.97
C LEU A 454 -21.33 -9.29 -24.21
N ARG A 455 -21.42 -10.56 -23.81
CA ARG A 455 -20.28 -11.33 -23.29
C ARG A 455 -19.47 -11.92 -24.42
N PHE A 456 -18.16 -11.71 -24.45
CA PHE A 456 -17.32 -12.13 -25.58
C PHE A 456 -15.95 -12.70 -25.17
N ILE A 457 -15.27 -13.31 -26.15
CA ILE A 457 -13.81 -13.50 -26.15
C ILE A 457 -13.22 -12.95 -27.46
N ASP A 458 -11.94 -12.62 -27.43
CA ASP A 458 -11.15 -12.25 -28.62
C ASP A 458 -11.18 -13.38 -29.66
N PHE A 459 -11.38 -13.06 -30.94
CA PHE A 459 -11.46 -14.06 -32.01
C PHE A 459 -10.15 -14.84 -32.21
N TYR A 460 -8.99 -14.27 -31.88
CA TYR A 460 -7.73 -15.02 -31.85
C TYR A 460 -7.69 -16.04 -30.70
N ALA A 461 -8.42 -15.80 -29.60
CA ALA A 461 -8.47 -16.74 -28.49
C ALA A 461 -9.22 -18.04 -28.83
N LEU A 462 -10.14 -18.01 -29.79
CA LEU A 462 -10.78 -19.23 -30.32
C LEU A 462 -9.74 -20.19 -30.92
N ASP A 463 -8.74 -19.67 -31.63
CA ASP A 463 -7.66 -20.48 -32.20
C ASP A 463 -6.83 -21.14 -31.09
N PHE A 464 -6.49 -20.39 -30.03
CA PHE A 464 -5.84 -20.92 -28.83
C PHE A 464 -6.67 -22.03 -28.16
N LEU A 465 -7.98 -21.84 -27.96
CA LEU A 465 -8.84 -22.86 -27.34
C LEU A 465 -8.93 -24.15 -28.17
N LYS A 466 -8.96 -24.03 -29.51
CA LYS A 466 -8.92 -25.20 -30.42
C LYS A 466 -7.57 -25.93 -30.37
N ILE A 467 -6.46 -25.19 -30.30
CA ILE A 467 -5.11 -25.75 -30.12
C ILE A 467 -5.00 -26.44 -28.75
N LEU A 468 -5.51 -25.82 -27.69
CA LEU A 468 -5.56 -26.38 -26.35
C LEU A 468 -6.30 -27.72 -26.33
N ARG A 469 -7.54 -27.76 -26.85
CA ARG A 469 -8.32 -29.00 -26.95
C ARG A 469 -7.57 -30.10 -27.72
N SER A 470 -7.06 -29.78 -28.92
CA SER A 470 -6.45 -30.77 -29.82
C SER A 470 -5.07 -31.27 -29.38
N SER A 471 -4.31 -30.48 -28.60
CA SER A 471 -2.97 -30.89 -28.10
C SER A 471 -2.99 -31.57 -26.73
N THR A 472 -4.09 -31.47 -25.97
CA THR A 472 -4.21 -32.02 -24.61
C THR A 472 -5.33 -33.06 -24.43
N ASN A 473 -6.30 -33.11 -25.36
CA ASN A 473 -7.60 -33.79 -25.23
C ASN A 473 -8.49 -33.26 -24.07
N PHE A 474 -8.22 -32.08 -23.51
CA PHE A 474 -9.08 -31.49 -22.48
C PHE A 474 -10.48 -31.18 -22.99
N LYS A 475 -11.48 -31.50 -22.17
CA LYS A 475 -12.87 -31.07 -22.34
C LYS A 475 -13.03 -29.65 -21.83
N LEU A 476 -13.12 -28.73 -22.77
CA LEU A 476 -13.29 -27.30 -22.50
C LEU A 476 -14.77 -26.94 -22.42
N LYS A 477 -15.18 -26.30 -21.32
CA LYS A 477 -16.52 -25.71 -21.16
C LYS A 477 -16.49 -24.22 -21.47
N LEU A 478 -17.28 -23.78 -22.45
CA LEU A 478 -17.52 -22.38 -22.78
C LEU A 478 -19.02 -22.06 -22.57
N PRO A 479 -19.40 -20.90 -22.00
CA PRO A 479 -20.80 -20.48 -21.90
C PRO A 479 -21.45 -20.32 -23.29
N GLN A 480 -22.68 -20.80 -23.46
CA GLN A 480 -23.37 -20.90 -24.76
C GLN A 480 -23.66 -19.55 -25.44
N ASP A 481 -23.76 -18.48 -24.64
CA ASP A 481 -24.02 -17.10 -25.08
C ASP A 481 -22.74 -16.30 -25.39
N THR A 482 -21.57 -16.92 -25.31
CA THR A 482 -20.29 -16.26 -25.61
C THR A 482 -20.21 -15.88 -27.09
N LYS A 483 -19.91 -14.61 -27.37
CA LYS A 483 -19.65 -14.08 -28.70
C LYS A 483 -18.15 -14.01 -29.02
N TYR A 484 -17.83 -13.87 -30.31
CA TYR A 484 -16.46 -13.71 -30.79
C TYR A 484 -16.31 -12.33 -31.40
N LEU A 485 -15.43 -11.50 -30.84
CA LEU A 485 -15.10 -10.19 -31.39
C LEU A 485 -13.71 -10.20 -32.02
N ALA A 486 -13.62 -9.75 -33.27
CA ALA A 486 -12.36 -9.43 -33.91
C ALA A 486 -12.01 -7.96 -33.62
N PHE A 487 -10.86 -7.76 -32.99
CA PHE A 487 -10.28 -6.44 -32.75
C PHE A 487 -9.19 -6.21 -33.77
N GLU A 488 -9.27 -5.09 -34.49
CA GLU A 488 -8.24 -4.76 -35.49
C GLU A 488 -7.04 -4.06 -34.85
N ASP A 489 -6.47 -4.67 -33.81
CA ASP A 489 -5.17 -4.33 -33.26
C ASP A 489 -4.23 -5.54 -33.26
N TYR A 490 -3.02 -5.34 -32.75
CA TYR A 490 -2.04 -6.41 -32.59
C TYR A 490 -2.19 -7.14 -31.24
N ASN A 491 -3.17 -6.78 -30.41
CA ASN A 491 -3.29 -7.28 -29.06
C ASN A 491 -4.19 -8.52 -29.02
N ILE A 492 -3.91 -9.45 -28.11
CA ILE A 492 -4.71 -10.66 -27.92
C ILE A 492 -4.96 -10.84 -26.43
N ASN A 493 -6.22 -10.65 -26.02
CA ASN A 493 -6.66 -11.00 -24.67
C ASN A 493 -7.14 -12.47 -24.68
N LEU A 494 -6.32 -13.40 -24.17
CA LEU A 494 -6.80 -14.78 -23.98
C LEU A 494 -7.72 -14.86 -22.74
N PRO A 495 -8.82 -15.63 -22.80
CA PRO A 495 -9.75 -15.74 -21.69
C PRO A 495 -9.12 -16.43 -20.48
N LEU A 496 -9.70 -16.18 -19.31
CA LEU A 496 -9.37 -16.91 -18.10
C LEU A 496 -9.75 -18.39 -18.28
N VAL A 497 -8.76 -19.27 -18.21
CA VAL A 497 -8.94 -20.73 -18.25
C VAL A 497 -8.73 -21.31 -16.85
N ILE A 498 -9.78 -21.88 -16.26
CA ILE A 498 -9.76 -22.39 -14.89
C ILE A 498 -9.62 -23.92 -14.94
N CYS A 499 -8.53 -24.43 -14.38
CA CYS A 499 -8.28 -25.84 -14.18
C CYS A 499 -9.01 -26.30 -12.91
N LYS A 500 -9.98 -27.20 -13.08
CA LYS A 500 -10.80 -27.74 -11.98
C LYS A 500 -10.47 -29.22 -11.74
N ASN A 501 -11.06 -29.80 -10.69
CA ASN A 501 -11.06 -31.23 -10.40
C ASN A 501 -9.64 -31.81 -10.11
N GLY A 502 -9.50 -33.14 -10.11
CA GLY A 502 -8.22 -33.82 -9.90
C GLY A 502 -7.20 -33.52 -11.00
N ASN A 503 -5.93 -33.37 -10.63
CA ASN A 503 -4.80 -32.99 -11.49
C ASN A 503 -4.83 -31.54 -12.04
N HIS A 504 -5.54 -30.61 -11.41
CA HIS A 504 -5.60 -29.19 -11.81
C HIS A 504 -4.21 -28.53 -12.01
N VAL A 505 -3.21 -28.81 -11.17
CA VAL A 505 -1.82 -28.32 -11.31
C VAL A 505 -1.13 -28.88 -12.56
N GLU A 506 -1.27 -30.18 -12.82
CA GLU A 506 -0.71 -30.84 -14.00
C GLU A 506 -1.39 -30.29 -15.28
N ASN A 507 -2.70 -30.06 -15.23
CA ASN A 507 -3.48 -29.50 -16.32
C ASN A 507 -3.07 -28.05 -16.62
N ALA A 508 -2.87 -27.23 -15.59
CA ALA A 508 -2.37 -25.87 -15.73
C ALA A 508 -0.99 -25.82 -16.38
N SER A 509 -0.09 -26.75 -16.02
CA SER A 509 1.26 -26.85 -16.60
C SER A 509 1.22 -27.22 -18.10
N LYS A 510 0.29 -28.10 -18.51
CA LYS A 510 0.08 -28.49 -19.92
C LYS A 510 -0.39 -27.34 -20.82
N ILE A 511 -1.04 -26.30 -20.27
CA ILE A 511 -1.52 -25.14 -21.05
C ILE A 511 -0.36 -24.43 -21.75
N PHE A 512 0.81 -24.30 -21.13
CA PHE A 512 1.93 -23.57 -21.72
C PHE A 512 2.48 -24.19 -23.03
N ASN A 513 2.37 -25.51 -23.19
CA ASN A 513 2.66 -26.16 -24.47
C ASN A 513 1.65 -25.77 -25.56
N SER A 514 0.38 -25.59 -25.20
CA SER A 514 -0.65 -25.09 -26.12
C SER A 514 -0.41 -23.62 -26.50
N VAL A 515 0.02 -22.79 -25.53
CA VAL A 515 0.42 -21.38 -25.75
C VAL A 515 1.64 -21.29 -26.68
N LYS A 516 2.64 -22.16 -26.49
CA LYS A 516 3.80 -22.28 -27.40
C LYS A 516 3.36 -22.59 -28.83
N ILE A 517 2.47 -23.57 -29.01
CA ILE A 517 1.97 -23.96 -30.33
C ILE A 517 1.17 -22.81 -30.96
N PHE A 518 0.28 -22.17 -30.20
CA PHE A 518 -0.50 -21.00 -30.64
C PHE A 518 0.41 -19.85 -31.09
N ILE A 519 1.39 -19.45 -30.29
CA ILE A 519 2.33 -18.38 -30.64
C ILE A 519 3.11 -18.68 -31.93
N ASN A 520 3.56 -19.91 -32.14
CA ASN A 520 4.25 -20.30 -33.37
C ASN A 520 3.33 -20.33 -34.61
N SER A 521 2.01 -20.27 -34.43
CA SER A 521 1.03 -20.15 -35.52
C SER A 521 0.55 -18.70 -35.79
N LEU A 522 1.02 -17.72 -35.00
CA LEU A 522 0.66 -16.31 -35.20
C LEU A 522 1.57 -15.63 -36.23
N ASN A 523 0.97 -14.75 -37.04
CA ASN A 523 1.69 -13.80 -37.89
C ASN A 523 1.99 -12.49 -37.13
N ASN A 524 3.02 -11.76 -37.55
CA ASN A 524 3.44 -10.45 -37.03
C ASN A 524 3.74 -10.43 -35.51
N ILE A 525 4.38 -11.50 -35.00
CA ILE A 525 4.62 -11.73 -33.57
C ILE A 525 5.42 -10.64 -32.86
N GLU A 526 6.24 -9.88 -33.58
CA GLU A 526 7.01 -8.73 -33.07
C GLU A 526 6.12 -7.54 -32.70
N ASN A 527 4.97 -7.38 -33.36
CA ASN A 527 4.02 -6.30 -33.07
C ASN A 527 3.06 -6.67 -31.93
N ARG A 528 2.78 -7.96 -31.72
CA ARG A 528 1.71 -8.42 -30.82
C ARG A 528 2.03 -8.29 -29.33
N ILE A 529 0.99 -8.09 -28.52
CA ILE A 529 0.99 -8.25 -27.07
C ILE A 529 -0.04 -9.34 -26.77
N VAL A 530 0.28 -10.27 -25.88
CA VAL A 530 -0.64 -11.35 -25.48
C VAL A 530 -0.79 -11.31 -23.96
N THR A 531 -2.04 -11.34 -23.49
CA THR A 531 -2.34 -11.68 -22.09
C THR A 531 -2.87 -13.11 -22.00
N LEU A 532 -2.61 -13.75 -20.87
CA LEU A 532 -3.11 -15.07 -20.51
C LEU A 532 -3.53 -15.03 -19.05
N ALA A 533 -4.60 -15.73 -18.67
CA ALA A 533 -4.96 -15.94 -17.27
C ALA A 533 -5.31 -17.40 -17.03
N ILE A 534 -4.63 -18.03 -16.07
CA ILE A 534 -4.87 -19.41 -15.64
C ILE A 534 -5.38 -19.39 -14.19
N GLY A 535 -6.55 -19.97 -13.96
CA GLY A 535 -7.09 -20.20 -12.63
C GLY A 535 -6.77 -21.61 -12.15
N ILE A 536 -6.34 -21.74 -10.90
CA ILE A 536 -6.08 -23.02 -10.22
C ILE A 536 -6.88 -23.04 -8.92
N GLU A 537 -7.77 -24.02 -8.76
CA GLU A 537 -8.56 -24.20 -7.55
C GLU A 537 -7.75 -25.02 -6.51
N TYR A 538 -7.35 -24.34 -5.43
CA TYR A 538 -6.92 -24.97 -4.18
C TYR A 538 -8.13 -25.08 -3.23
N GLU A 539 -8.01 -25.81 -2.11
CA GLU A 539 -9.15 -26.30 -1.30
C GLU A 539 -10.28 -25.28 -1.04
N GLU A 540 -9.95 -24.03 -0.71
CA GLU A 540 -10.93 -22.95 -0.46
C GLU A 540 -10.72 -21.70 -1.34
N VAL A 541 -9.71 -21.70 -2.23
CA VAL A 541 -9.23 -20.48 -2.91
C VAL A 541 -8.91 -20.74 -4.40
N LEU A 542 -9.44 -19.88 -5.26
CA LEU A 542 -9.03 -19.79 -6.66
C LEU A 542 -7.83 -18.85 -6.79
N ALA A 543 -6.64 -19.41 -7.03
CA ALA A 543 -5.47 -18.62 -7.40
C ALA A 543 -5.47 -18.37 -8.91
N LYS A 544 -5.46 -17.10 -9.31
CA LYS A 544 -5.32 -16.69 -10.71
C LYS A 544 -3.89 -16.23 -10.97
N PHE A 545 -3.26 -16.86 -11.94
CA PHE A 545 -1.95 -16.51 -12.47
C PHE A 545 -2.16 -15.89 -13.85
N SER A 546 -2.06 -14.56 -13.93
CA SER A 546 -2.13 -13.84 -15.19
C SER A 546 -0.75 -13.45 -15.68
N LEU A 547 -0.51 -13.55 -16.98
CA LEU A 547 0.73 -13.16 -17.64
C LEU A 547 0.45 -12.13 -18.72
N ILE A 548 1.37 -11.18 -18.91
CA ILE A 548 1.45 -10.33 -20.10
C ILE A 548 2.86 -10.42 -20.68
N PHE A 549 2.95 -10.57 -22.01
CA PHE A 549 4.22 -10.78 -22.69
C PHE A 549 4.19 -10.42 -24.18
N LYS A 550 5.38 -10.16 -24.73
CA LYS A 550 5.63 -10.32 -26.17
C LYS A 550 5.77 -11.80 -26.52
N PRO A 551 5.21 -12.27 -27.66
CA PRO A 551 5.31 -13.68 -28.04
C PRO A 551 6.75 -14.21 -28.13
N LYS A 552 7.71 -13.38 -28.58
CA LYS A 552 9.14 -13.72 -28.58
C LYS A 552 9.71 -13.90 -27.18
N SER A 553 9.41 -13.00 -26.25
CA SER A 553 9.85 -13.09 -24.86
C SER A 553 9.31 -14.36 -24.20
N PHE A 554 8.05 -14.72 -24.45
CA PHE A 554 7.51 -16.02 -24.05
C PHE A 554 8.32 -17.18 -24.62
N LEU A 555 8.52 -17.24 -25.95
CA LEU A 555 9.30 -18.29 -26.60
C LEU A 555 10.74 -18.40 -26.07
N GLN A 556 11.40 -17.28 -25.74
CA GLN A 556 12.73 -17.25 -25.13
C GLN A 556 12.75 -17.88 -23.74
N TYR A 557 11.76 -17.57 -22.90
CA TYR A 557 11.66 -18.12 -21.55
C TYR A 557 11.41 -19.64 -21.57
N ILE A 558 10.40 -20.09 -22.32
CA ILE A 558 10.01 -21.50 -22.40
C ILE A 558 10.92 -22.38 -23.30
N GLN A 559 12.07 -21.85 -23.72
CA GLN A 559 13.16 -22.65 -24.30
C GLN A 559 14.04 -23.28 -23.21
N ASN A 560 14.20 -22.60 -22.06
CA ASN A 560 15.12 -22.99 -21.00
C ASN A 560 14.42 -23.28 -19.66
N ASN A 561 13.19 -22.81 -19.48
CA ASN A 561 12.42 -22.92 -18.24
C ASN A 561 11.09 -23.66 -18.48
N GLU A 562 10.65 -24.45 -17.50
CA GLU A 562 9.31 -25.03 -17.44
C GLU A 562 8.48 -24.28 -16.38
N ILE A 563 7.18 -24.07 -16.61
CA ILE A 563 6.29 -23.43 -15.65
C ILE A 563 5.40 -24.51 -15.02
N THR A 564 5.83 -24.99 -13.86
CA THR A 564 5.10 -25.96 -13.03
C THR A 564 4.58 -25.28 -11.77
N PHE A 565 3.27 -25.32 -11.51
CA PHE A 565 2.68 -24.72 -10.31
C PHE A 565 2.85 -25.62 -9.05
N PRO A 566 2.78 -25.06 -7.84
CA PRO A 566 2.87 -25.85 -6.61
C PRO A 566 1.59 -26.68 -6.38
N ASN A 567 1.70 -27.77 -5.62
CA ASN A 567 0.56 -28.61 -5.26
C ASN A 567 -0.18 -28.14 -3.99
N CYS A 568 0.46 -27.32 -3.15
CA CYS A 568 -0.15 -26.72 -1.98
C CYS A 568 -0.31 -25.21 -2.16
N PHE A 569 -1.36 -24.65 -1.57
CA PHE A 569 -1.59 -23.20 -1.54
C PHE A 569 -0.49 -22.45 -0.75
N ASP A 570 0.03 -23.07 0.31
CA ASP A 570 1.05 -22.47 1.17
C ASP A 570 2.38 -22.25 0.41
N ASP A 571 2.75 -23.19 -0.47
CA ASP A 571 3.98 -23.17 -1.27
C ASP A 571 4.01 -22.06 -2.36
N ILE A 572 2.89 -21.39 -2.65
CA ILE A 572 2.81 -20.35 -3.70
C ILE A 572 3.81 -19.21 -3.46
N GLY A 573 4.11 -18.86 -2.20
CA GLY A 573 5.04 -17.79 -1.85
C GLY A 573 6.49 -18.12 -2.21
N GLU A 574 6.93 -19.36 -2.02
CA GLU A 574 8.26 -19.83 -2.45
C GLU A 574 8.31 -19.98 -3.98
N TRP A 575 7.24 -20.53 -4.57
CA TRP A 575 7.13 -20.73 -6.01
C TRP A 575 7.23 -19.42 -6.81
N ILE A 576 6.52 -18.36 -6.38
CA ILE A 576 6.53 -17.09 -7.12
C ILE A 576 7.89 -16.39 -7.03
N GLU A 577 8.61 -16.57 -5.92
CA GLU A 577 9.97 -16.04 -5.72
C GLU A 577 10.97 -16.74 -6.66
N GLU A 578 10.89 -18.06 -6.81
CA GLU A 578 11.71 -18.78 -7.80
C GLU A 578 11.32 -18.45 -9.25
N PHE A 579 10.02 -18.28 -9.54
CA PHE A 579 9.57 -17.80 -10.85
C PHE A 579 10.15 -16.42 -11.19
N GLN A 580 10.19 -15.48 -10.23
CA GLN A 580 10.84 -14.17 -10.42
C GLN A 580 12.36 -14.31 -10.63
N ASN A 581 13.04 -15.22 -9.93
CA ASN A 581 14.47 -15.49 -10.14
C ASN A 581 14.74 -15.94 -11.59
N LEU A 582 13.94 -16.86 -12.11
CA LEU A 582 14.07 -17.36 -13.49
C LEU A 582 13.75 -16.27 -14.54
N LEU A 583 12.77 -15.40 -14.27
CA LEU A 583 12.52 -14.20 -15.09
C LEU A 583 13.74 -13.26 -15.10
N SER A 584 14.32 -12.99 -13.92
CA SER A 584 15.49 -12.11 -13.74
C SER A 584 16.78 -12.66 -14.40
N ILE A 585 16.92 -13.99 -14.47
CA ILE A 585 18.01 -14.64 -15.23
C ILE A 585 17.80 -14.50 -16.74
N THR A 586 16.55 -14.46 -17.20
CA THR A 586 16.18 -14.47 -18.63
C THR A 586 16.11 -13.07 -19.24
N PHE A 587 15.66 -12.08 -18.47
CA PHE A 587 15.32 -10.73 -18.93
C PHE A 587 16.07 -9.66 -18.12
N LYS A 588 16.11 -8.43 -18.64
CA LYS A 588 16.65 -7.26 -17.95
C LYS A 588 15.55 -6.58 -17.12
N ASP A 589 15.93 -5.55 -16.38
CA ASP A 589 14.99 -4.63 -15.72
C ASP A 589 13.96 -4.09 -16.71
N THR A 590 12.70 -4.13 -16.31
CA THR A 590 11.56 -3.65 -17.12
C THR A 590 11.51 -2.13 -17.17
N LYS A 591 10.88 -1.58 -18.22
CA LYS A 591 10.59 -0.15 -18.33
C LYS A 591 9.20 0.22 -17.82
N THR A 592 8.25 -0.72 -17.86
CA THR A 592 6.92 -0.57 -17.26
C THR A 592 7.03 -0.18 -15.78
N SER A 593 6.30 0.85 -15.35
CA SER A 593 6.17 1.20 -13.93
C SER A 593 4.92 0.56 -13.31
N PHE A 594 4.97 0.24 -12.02
CA PHE A 594 3.80 -0.23 -11.27
C PHE A 594 2.69 0.84 -11.10
N SER A 595 2.97 2.10 -11.44
CA SER A 595 1.96 3.16 -11.58
C SER A 595 1.00 2.94 -12.76
N ASP A 596 1.42 2.16 -13.76
CA ASP A 596 0.85 2.21 -15.10
C ASP A 596 -0.29 1.20 -15.23
N SER A 597 -1.42 1.54 -14.61
CA SER A 597 -2.58 0.65 -14.45
C SER A 597 -3.27 0.20 -15.74
N GLY A 598 -2.88 0.73 -16.91
CA GLY A 598 -3.51 0.45 -18.21
C GLY A 598 -3.50 -1.02 -18.67
N TYR A 599 -2.69 -1.87 -18.02
CA TYR A 599 -2.67 -3.32 -18.23
C TYR A 599 -3.40 -4.13 -17.16
N LEU A 600 -3.72 -3.55 -16.00
CA LEU A 600 -4.24 -4.28 -14.85
C LEU A 600 -5.75 -4.04 -14.68
N SER A 601 -6.54 -5.08 -14.88
CA SER A 601 -7.98 -5.02 -14.71
C SER A 601 -8.40 -5.03 -13.23
N ASP A 602 -9.56 -4.43 -12.97
CA ASP A 602 -10.21 -4.33 -11.66
C ASP A 602 -10.59 -5.69 -11.01
N ILE A 603 -10.48 -6.78 -11.78
CA ILE A 603 -10.71 -8.17 -11.35
C ILE A 603 -9.40 -8.95 -11.08
N GLY A 604 -8.25 -8.26 -11.04
CA GLY A 604 -6.97 -8.83 -10.62
C GLY A 604 -6.31 -9.73 -11.68
N GLN A 605 -6.37 -9.35 -12.95
CA GLN A 605 -5.62 -9.99 -14.04
C GLN A 605 -5.12 -8.96 -15.06
N PHE A 606 -4.13 -9.32 -15.87
CA PHE A 606 -3.76 -8.51 -17.02
C PHE A 606 -4.78 -8.61 -18.14
N THR A 607 -5.11 -7.45 -18.69
CA THR A 607 -5.96 -7.27 -19.87
C THR A 607 -5.43 -6.05 -20.61
N VAL A 608 -5.25 -6.14 -21.93
CA VAL A 608 -5.06 -4.95 -22.77
C VAL A 608 -6.41 -4.21 -22.79
N ASN A 609 -6.53 -3.16 -21.97
CA ASN A 609 -7.76 -2.36 -21.87
C ASN A 609 -7.96 -1.47 -23.11
N ARG A 610 -8.98 -1.77 -23.91
CA ARG A 610 -9.29 -1.05 -25.16
C ARG A 610 -10.27 0.10 -24.86
N GLU A 611 -9.81 1.34 -24.99
CA GLU A 611 -10.66 2.53 -24.76
C GLU A 611 -11.59 2.77 -25.96
N TYR A 612 -12.84 2.33 -25.82
CA TYR A 612 -13.86 2.42 -26.87
C TYR A 612 -14.32 3.86 -27.14
N LEU A 613 -14.58 4.17 -28.40
CA LEU A 613 -15.12 5.46 -28.82
C LEU A 613 -16.60 5.59 -28.40
N PRO A 614 -17.03 6.77 -27.93
CA PRO A 614 -18.45 7.09 -27.75
C PRO A 614 -19.26 6.90 -29.03
N ALA A 615 -20.48 6.38 -28.91
CA ALA A 615 -21.33 6.05 -30.06
C ALA A 615 -21.69 7.27 -30.94
N ASP A 616 -21.65 8.49 -30.41
CA ASP A 616 -21.89 9.73 -31.17
C ASP A 616 -20.65 10.27 -31.92
N MET A 617 -19.49 9.64 -31.71
CA MET A 617 -18.27 9.85 -32.49
C MET A 617 -18.14 8.88 -33.68
N ILE A 618 -18.85 7.75 -33.66
CA ILE A 618 -18.78 6.73 -34.72
C ILE A 618 -19.91 6.95 -35.72
N VAL A 619 -19.58 7.09 -37.00
CA VAL A 619 -20.55 7.15 -38.10
C VAL A 619 -20.36 5.90 -38.97
N LEU A 620 -21.33 4.98 -38.83
CA LEU A 620 -21.39 3.71 -39.57
C LEU A 620 -22.18 3.91 -40.87
N GLU A 621 -21.47 4.15 -41.98
CA GLU A 621 -22.04 4.13 -43.33
C GLU A 621 -21.43 2.99 -44.16
N LYS A 622 -21.02 3.23 -45.41
CA LYS A 622 -20.27 2.25 -46.23
C LYS A 622 -18.79 2.15 -45.84
N GLU A 623 -18.30 3.17 -45.15
CA GLU A 623 -16.95 3.31 -44.63
C GLU A 623 -17.06 3.77 -43.17
N PHE A 624 -16.10 3.42 -42.32
CA PHE A 624 -16.03 3.97 -40.97
C PHE A 624 -15.57 5.42 -41.03
N SER A 625 -16.37 6.34 -40.50
CA SER A 625 -15.95 7.74 -40.35
C SER A 625 -16.13 8.23 -38.91
N LEU A 626 -15.24 9.13 -38.50
CA LEU A 626 -15.08 9.56 -37.12
C LEU A 626 -15.46 11.04 -37.01
N ARG A 627 -16.44 11.33 -36.14
CA ARG A 627 -16.91 12.69 -35.88
C ARG A 627 -16.46 13.13 -34.48
N THR A 628 -15.63 14.16 -34.40
CA THR A 628 -15.25 14.79 -33.12
C THR A 628 -15.56 16.28 -33.17
N HIS A 629 -15.85 16.88 -32.01
CA HIS A 629 -16.09 18.31 -31.89
C HIS A 629 -14.75 19.07 -32.00
N GLU A 630 -14.75 20.24 -32.63
CA GLU A 630 -13.54 21.04 -32.89
C GLU A 630 -12.79 21.49 -31.62
N SER A 631 -13.48 21.52 -30.47
CA SER A 631 -12.86 21.77 -29.16
C SER A 631 -11.93 20.66 -28.68
N ASN A 632 -12.04 19.44 -29.22
CA ASN A 632 -11.22 18.29 -28.83
C ASN A 632 -9.87 18.33 -29.56
N VAL A 633 -9.20 19.49 -29.50
CA VAL A 633 -7.96 19.82 -30.23
C VAL A 633 -6.87 18.79 -29.98
N GLU A 634 -6.80 18.24 -28.78
CA GLU A 634 -5.82 17.22 -28.39
C GLU A 634 -6.00 15.90 -29.14
N ILE A 635 -7.20 15.31 -29.10
CA ILE A 635 -7.57 14.10 -29.86
C ILE A 635 -7.30 14.33 -31.36
N ILE A 636 -7.69 15.50 -31.89
CA ILE A 636 -7.47 15.88 -33.28
C ILE A 636 -5.95 15.90 -33.61
N ASN A 637 -5.13 16.49 -32.75
CA ASN A 637 -3.67 16.53 -32.93
C ASN A 637 -3.03 15.14 -32.85
N LEU A 638 -3.48 14.26 -31.94
CA LEU A 638 -2.98 12.89 -31.81
C LEU A 638 -3.30 12.05 -33.05
N ILE A 639 -4.49 12.22 -33.63
CA ILE A 639 -4.89 11.57 -34.89
C ILE A 639 -4.11 12.14 -36.08
N GLN A 640 -4.05 13.47 -36.23
CA GLN A 640 -3.35 14.12 -37.35
C GLN A 640 -1.82 13.87 -37.34
N SER A 641 -1.23 13.65 -36.15
CA SER A 641 0.19 13.27 -36.03
C SER A 641 0.45 11.78 -36.18
N GLY A 642 -0.58 10.95 -36.41
CA GLY A 642 -0.46 9.50 -36.56
C GLY A 642 -0.05 8.76 -35.29
N LYS A 643 -0.17 9.39 -34.11
CA LYS A 643 0.12 8.78 -32.81
C LYS A 643 -1.05 7.95 -32.27
N MET A 644 -2.26 8.25 -32.71
CA MET A 644 -3.51 7.62 -32.29
C MET A 644 -4.41 7.41 -33.50
N ILE A 645 -5.06 6.25 -33.60
CA ILE A 645 -6.04 5.93 -34.62
C ILE A 645 -7.21 5.15 -34.00
N ALA A 646 -8.37 5.17 -34.65
CA ALA A 646 -9.51 4.37 -34.25
C ALA A 646 -9.45 3.01 -34.97
N ALA A 647 -9.28 1.93 -34.22
CA ALA A 647 -9.34 0.57 -34.73
C ALA A 647 -10.78 0.04 -34.64
N PRO A 648 -11.34 -0.56 -35.71
CA PRO A 648 -12.70 -1.12 -35.68
C PRO A 648 -12.78 -2.43 -34.89
N VAL A 649 -14.00 -2.75 -34.45
CA VAL A 649 -14.36 -4.00 -33.76
C VAL A 649 -15.52 -4.66 -34.49
N PHE A 650 -15.36 -5.95 -34.82
CA PHE A 650 -16.36 -6.72 -35.56
C PHE A 650 -16.88 -7.90 -34.75
N LEU A 651 -18.21 -8.08 -34.73
CA LEU A 651 -18.85 -9.31 -34.27
C LEU A 651 -18.74 -10.35 -35.39
N ILE A 652 -18.24 -11.53 -35.07
CA ILE A 652 -18.03 -12.60 -36.04
C ILE A 652 -19.15 -13.64 -35.91
N ASP A 653 -20.01 -13.72 -36.92
CA ASP A 653 -21.17 -14.64 -36.94
C ASP A 653 -20.91 -15.92 -37.74
N GLU A 654 -20.22 -15.82 -38.88
CA GLU A 654 -19.94 -16.98 -39.74
C GLU A 654 -18.52 -16.95 -40.31
N VAL A 655 -17.81 -18.05 -40.09
CA VAL A 655 -16.45 -18.28 -40.59
C VAL A 655 -16.40 -19.66 -41.21
N GLU A 656 -15.92 -19.77 -42.44
CA GLU A 656 -15.77 -21.00 -43.19
C GLU A 656 -14.38 -21.62 -42.94
N CYS A 657 -14.36 -22.91 -42.61
CA CYS A 657 -13.14 -23.71 -42.47
C CYS A 657 -12.75 -24.33 -43.81
N GLU A 658 -11.66 -23.87 -44.44
CA GLU A 658 -11.24 -24.39 -45.76
C GLU A 658 -10.90 -25.90 -45.76
N SER A 659 -10.53 -26.47 -44.61
CA SER A 659 -10.20 -27.91 -44.49
C SER A 659 -11.41 -28.83 -44.31
N CYS A 660 -12.56 -28.34 -43.87
CA CYS A 660 -13.72 -29.20 -43.57
C CYS A 660 -15.09 -28.62 -43.97
N GLU A 661 -15.09 -27.49 -44.69
CA GLU A 661 -16.27 -26.83 -45.30
C GLU A 661 -17.40 -26.49 -44.29
N SER A 662 -17.08 -26.54 -42.99
CA SER A 662 -18.00 -26.33 -41.87
C SER A 662 -17.71 -24.99 -41.19
N ASN A 663 -18.65 -24.50 -40.37
CA ASN A 663 -18.43 -23.27 -39.60
C ASN A 663 -17.24 -23.45 -38.62
N TYR A 664 -16.19 -22.66 -38.80
CA TYR A 664 -14.97 -22.69 -38.00
C TYR A 664 -15.23 -22.35 -36.53
N LEU A 665 -16.29 -21.60 -36.21
CA LEU A 665 -16.66 -21.31 -34.82
C LEU A 665 -17.05 -22.56 -34.02
N THR A 666 -17.44 -23.65 -34.68
CA THR A 666 -17.93 -24.88 -34.03
C THR A 666 -17.21 -26.17 -34.45
N CYS A 667 -16.41 -26.17 -35.51
CA CYS A 667 -15.65 -27.35 -35.93
C CYS A 667 -14.41 -27.63 -35.04
N GLU A 668 -13.81 -28.81 -35.18
CA GLU A 668 -12.60 -29.21 -34.43
C GLU A 668 -11.27 -28.79 -35.10
N CYS A 669 -11.30 -28.24 -36.32
CA CYS A 669 -10.09 -27.74 -36.99
C CYS A 669 -9.53 -26.50 -36.27
N ASN A 670 -8.21 -26.33 -36.28
CA ASN A 670 -7.49 -25.21 -35.67
C ASN A 670 -6.61 -24.46 -36.68
N LEU A 671 -6.00 -23.34 -36.27
CA LEU A 671 -5.20 -22.43 -37.10
C LEU A 671 -3.98 -23.08 -37.80
N ILE A 672 -3.52 -24.25 -37.34
CA ILE A 672 -2.41 -25.01 -37.94
C ILE A 672 -2.93 -25.91 -39.07
N MET A 673 -4.19 -26.33 -38.99
CA MET A 673 -4.80 -27.32 -39.90
C MET A 673 -5.46 -26.68 -41.13
N THR A 674 -5.84 -25.40 -41.05
CA THR A 674 -6.69 -24.76 -42.06
C THR A 674 -6.46 -23.25 -42.11
N LEU A 675 -6.70 -22.66 -43.28
CA LEU A 675 -7.06 -21.25 -43.37
C LEU A 675 -8.55 -21.09 -43.01
N LYS A 676 -8.92 -19.87 -42.60
CA LYS A 676 -10.28 -19.50 -42.22
C LYS A 676 -10.72 -18.27 -43.00
N LYS A 677 -11.95 -18.32 -43.53
CA LYS A 677 -12.53 -17.24 -44.33
C LYS A 677 -13.76 -16.70 -43.60
N ILE A 678 -13.76 -15.42 -43.26
CA ILE A 678 -14.91 -14.77 -42.61
C ILE A 678 -15.98 -14.52 -43.69
N ASN A 679 -17.15 -15.11 -43.54
CA ASN A 679 -18.27 -15.00 -44.48
C ASN A 679 -19.34 -14.01 -44.01
N SER A 680 -19.53 -13.86 -42.69
CA SER A 680 -20.47 -12.88 -42.10
C SER A 680 -19.89 -12.26 -40.84
N TYR A 681 -19.96 -10.93 -40.76
CA TYR A 681 -19.56 -10.12 -39.62
C TYR A 681 -20.33 -8.79 -39.57
N GLU A 682 -20.45 -8.20 -38.38
CA GLU A 682 -21.11 -6.92 -38.14
C GLU A 682 -20.14 -5.90 -37.49
N PRO A 683 -20.07 -4.64 -37.95
CA PRO A 683 -19.32 -3.58 -37.27
C PRO A 683 -20.02 -3.16 -35.96
N VAL A 684 -19.33 -3.30 -34.82
CA VAL A 684 -19.93 -3.13 -33.48
C VAL A 684 -19.53 -1.80 -32.84
N SER A 685 -18.25 -1.45 -32.93
CA SER A 685 -17.65 -0.30 -32.27
C SER A 685 -16.28 0.04 -32.86
N MET A 686 -15.61 1.04 -32.30
CA MET A 686 -14.20 1.36 -32.53
C MET A 686 -13.52 1.65 -31.19
N PHE A 687 -12.20 1.54 -31.11
CA PHE A 687 -11.41 1.89 -29.92
C PHE A 687 -10.12 2.62 -30.32
N TRP A 688 -9.55 3.40 -29.40
CA TRP A 688 -8.27 4.06 -29.62
C TRP A 688 -7.11 3.06 -29.59
N SER A 689 -6.24 3.14 -30.59
CA SER A 689 -5.03 2.32 -30.70
C SER A 689 -3.86 3.10 -31.28
N ARG A 690 -2.63 2.63 -31.00
CA ARG A 690 -1.39 3.10 -31.65
C ARG A 690 -1.19 2.50 -33.04
N LYS A 691 -1.81 1.34 -33.32
CA LYS A 691 -1.66 0.56 -34.55
C LYS A 691 -2.95 -0.18 -34.90
N ASN A 692 -3.23 -0.31 -36.19
CA ASN A 692 -4.41 -0.97 -36.73
C ASN A 692 -3.93 -2.12 -37.64
N THR A 693 -4.61 -3.26 -37.61
CA THR A 693 -4.40 -4.36 -38.57
C THR A 693 -5.28 -4.24 -39.81
N PHE A 694 -6.38 -3.49 -39.71
CA PHE A 694 -7.20 -3.04 -40.82
C PHE A 694 -6.43 -1.97 -41.60
N ILE A 695 -6.08 -2.29 -42.84
CA ILE A 695 -5.51 -1.35 -43.81
C ILE A 695 -6.58 -1.17 -44.91
N ASP A 696 -6.87 0.10 -45.24
CA ASP A 696 -7.96 0.57 -46.12
C ASP A 696 -8.19 -0.25 -47.41
#